data_AF-A0ABD4Z0I3-F1
#
_entry.id   AF-A0ABD4Z0I3-F1
#
_cell.length_a   1.000
_cell.length_b   1.000
_cell.length_c   1.000
_cell.angle_alpha   90.00
_cell.angle_beta   90.00
_cell.angle_gamma   90.00
#
_symmetry.space_group_name_H-M   'P 1'
#
loop_
_entity.id
_entity.type
_entity.pdbx_description
1 polymer ?
#
loop_
_entity_poly.entity_id
_entity_poly.type
_entity_poly.pdbx_seq_one_letter_code
_entity_poly.pdbx_strand_id
1 'polypeptide(L)'
;MALTLSHPGVYIQEIPSGVRTIAGVATSVAAFLGAAPRGPVNKAVRIFSFSDYERAFGGLADDAELGYAVRQFFVNGGTDAWVVRVVKEASPAQRVLRSATAVDVLTVRALDPGVSGNSIQVRVDYATAVPSSTFNIQFIRASDGRAESYANVSLNAKDPRYLLDLVHGVSQLVRLERMLSQGALDALPAGTSVSGTLGDVQTLLDATHTDLRVAVNGLEPVGVSIALPGDIAGGTATQRLTALAAAIQAKVRAQAMGRPALANFTAARSGNTLVMTSGAGGENASVRVLPGARNNAAGVLMLGSLAGGVETDGAAIIRPAPTPDAATLTSDTFGATDLDALPDATHTSLRITLDGLGPELVSVGDAAAAGGSLAAKLEDVAARLQAAVRALRPGTPAFRDFTARVQGSTLVLASGSRGMGSTIAVAAAPANDLAASLHLMAGAVASPPPVDALLEGGTETPYGPDDVYAAFIGSRALRQGIYALEDADIFNLLCLPAITHGGVLADAASYCEERRAFMIVDAPPTATDPASMVAVANGTALPKSDHAAVYYPWTYVSDPLKNGKPRLAPPCGTVAGLYARTDGNRGVWKAPAGTDANLTGVVSLATTLTDGENGSLNPLGVNCLRTFPVYGAVCWGARTLRGADQLTSEYKYVPVRRLALYLEESLYRGTQWVVFEPNDEPLWAQIRLNIGAFMNTLFRQGAFQGSSPREAYLVKCDRETTTQDDINRGVVNILVGFAPLKPAEFVVISIQQLAGQIQA
;
A
#
# COMPACT_ATOMS: atom_id res chain seq x y z
N MET A 1 43.96 32.27 -6.35
CA MET A 1 45.24 32.83 -5.85
C MET A 1 45.89 33.56 -7.02
N ALA A 2 46.14 34.86 -6.92
CA ALA A 2 46.72 35.63 -8.03
C ALA A 2 48.19 35.22 -8.25
N LEU A 3 48.57 34.94 -9.49
CA LEU A 3 49.96 34.68 -9.86
C LEU A 3 50.77 35.98 -9.74
N THR A 4 51.75 36.02 -8.85
CA THR A 4 52.80 37.04 -8.84
C THR A 4 53.81 36.72 -9.94
N LEU A 5 53.67 37.40 -11.08
CA LEU A 5 54.53 37.23 -12.24
C LEU A 5 55.84 38.01 -12.03
N SER A 6 56.96 37.30 -11.92
CA SER A 6 58.27 37.87 -11.60
C SER A 6 59.22 38.03 -12.79
N HIS A 7 58.89 37.46 -13.96
CA HIS A 7 59.77 37.49 -15.14
C HIS A 7 58.97 37.41 -16.46
N PRO A 8 59.51 37.86 -17.61
CA PRO A 8 58.85 37.71 -18.91
C PRO A 8 58.79 36.23 -19.36
N GLY A 9 57.59 35.71 -19.67
CA GLY A 9 57.37 34.33 -20.12
C GLY A 9 55.89 34.03 -20.43
N VAL A 10 55.60 32.84 -21.00
CA VAL A 10 54.23 32.33 -21.20
C VAL A 10 53.84 31.49 -19.99
N TYR A 11 52.76 31.85 -19.31
CA TYR A 11 52.24 31.14 -18.15
C TYR A 11 50.95 30.41 -18.52
N ILE A 12 50.89 29.11 -18.25
CA ILE A 12 49.68 28.30 -18.44
C ILE A 12 49.03 28.15 -17.06
N GLN A 13 47.85 28.73 -16.90
CA GLN A 13 46.98 28.51 -15.76
C GLN A 13 45.85 27.57 -16.20
N GLU A 14 45.84 26.35 -15.67
CA GLU A 14 44.67 25.48 -15.83
C GLU A 14 43.52 26.03 -14.99
N ILE A 15 42.52 26.59 -15.66
CA ILE A 15 41.23 26.91 -15.07
C ILE A 15 40.46 25.59 -15.00
N PRO A 16 40.03 25.12 -13.81
CA PRO A 16 39.16 23.97 -13.73
C PRO A 16 37.92 24.24 -14.58
N SER A 17 37.62 23.37 -15.53
CA SER A 17 36.39 23.39 -16.30
C SER A 17 35.22 23.07 -15.37
N GLY A 18 34.75 24.06 -14.61
CA GLY A 18 33.60 23.98 -13.72
C GLY A 18 32.26 24.02 -14.44
N VAL A 19 32.16 23.46 -15.66
CA VAL A 19 30.90 23.40 -16.40
C VAL A 19 29.96 22.48 -15.66
N ARG A 20 28.95 23.07 -15.00
CA ARG A 20 27.86 22.35 -14.36
C ARG A 20 26.70 22.33 -15.35
N THR A 21 26.59 21.23 -16.09
CA THR A 21 25.54 21.05 -17.10
C THR A 21 24.15 21.10 -16.48
N ILE A 22 23.32 22.01 -16.99
CA ILE A 22 21.88 22.05 -16.68
C ILE A 22 21.19 20.98 -17.54
N ALA A 23 20.47 20.08 -16.88
CA ALA A 23 19.60 19.12 -17.54
C ALA A 23 18.18 19.67 -17.63
N GLY A 24 17.51 19.41 -18.76
CA GLY A 24 16.10 19.73 -18.92
C GLY A 24 15.22 18.90 -17.99
N VAL A 25 14.19 19.52 -17.42
CA VAL A 25 13.18 18.79 -16.61
C VAL A 25 12.21 18.00 -17.49
N ALA A 26 11.39 17.14 -16.89
CA ALA A 26 10.29 16.52 -17.62
C ALA A 26 9.28 17.59 -18.10
N THR A 27 8.61 17.36 -19.22
CA THR A 27 7.67 18.33 -19.84
C THR A 27 6.21 17.86 -19.81
N SER A 28 5.98 16.59 -19.48
CA SER A 28 4.69 15.92 -19.64
C SER A 28 4.31 14.99 -18.49
N VAL A 29 4.86 15.21 -17.28
CA VAL A 29 4.35 14.51 -16.08
C VAL A 29 2.97 15.07 -15.78
N ALA A 30 1.93 14.27 -15.94
CA ALA A 30 0.55 14.73 -15.75
C ALA A 30 0.11 14.57 -14.30
N ALA A 31 -0.82 15.40 -13.84
CA ALA A 31 -1.50 15.29 -12.56
C ALA A 31 -3.00 15.20 -12.83
N PHE A 32 -3.65 14.16 -12.29
CA PHE A 32 -5.09 13.93 -12.43
C PHE A 32 -5.76 13.93 -11.06
N LEU A 33 -6.84 14.70 -10.93
CA LEU A 33 -7.68 14.73 -9.74
C LEU A 33 -9.11 14.31 -10.07
N GLY A 34 -9.71 13.47 -9.24
CA GLY A 34 -11.12 13.10 -9.38
C GLY A 34 -11.58 11.98 -8.46
N ALA A 35 -12.83 11.55 -8.63
CA ALA A 35 -13.36 10.38 -7.95
C ALA A 35 -12.70 9.09 -8.48
N ALA A 36 -12.49 8.11 -7.61
CA ALA A 36 -12.00 6.77 -7.96
C ALA A 36 -12.66 5.71 -7.07
N PRO A 37 -12.82 4.46 -7.55
CA PRO A 37 -13.49 3.38 -6.82
C PRO A 37 -12.90 3.06 -5.43
N ARG A 38 -11.58 3.21 -5.29
CA ARG A 38 -10.85 3.00 -4.03
C ARG A 38 -9.51 3.73 -4.07
N GLY A 39 -8.67 3.49 -3.06
CA GLY A 39 -7.33 4.05 -2.97
C GLY A 39 -7.24 5.17 -1.94
N PRO A 40 -6.03 5.70 -1.71
CA PRO A 40 -5.81 6.74 -0.72
C PRO A 40 -6.50 8.03 -1.14
N VAL A 41 -7.20 8.67 -0.20
CA VAL A 41 -7.89 9.94 -0.41
C VAL A 41 -6.94 11.09 -0.08
N ASN A 42 -6.96 12.17 -0.88
CA ASN A 42 -6.13 13.37 -0.66
C ASN A 42 -4.63 13.07 -0.59
N LYS A 43 -4.17 12.09 -1.37
CA LYS A 43 -2.75 11.73 -1.44
C LYS A 43 -2.33 11.55 -2.89
N ALA A 44 -1.24 12.20 -3.29
CA ALA A 44 -0.67 12.02 -4.60
C ALA A 44 0.01 10.65 -4.71
N VAL A 45 -0.40 9.85 -5.70
CA VAL A 45 0.21 8.56 -6.02
C VAL A 45 0.77 8.62 -7.43
N ARG A 46 2.07 8.38 -7.58
CA ARG A 46 2.72 8.30 -8.89
C ARG A 46 2.44 6.96 -9.55
N ILE A 47 2.12 7.00 -10.83
CA ILE A 47 1.82 5.83 -11.67
C ILE A 47 2.56 5.95 -13.01
N PHE A 48 2.98 4.82 -13.57
CA PHE A 48 3.70 4.76 -14.84
C PHE A 48 2.92 4.00 -15.92
N SER A 49 1.75 3.46 -15.56
CA SER A 49 0.87 2.72 -16.45
C SER A 49 -0.57 2.77 -15.97
N PHE A 50 -1.51 2.40 -16.85
CA PHE A 50 -2.91 2.22 -16.45
C PHE A 50 -3.09 1.06 -15.46
N SER A 51 -2.28 0.00 -15.54
CA SER A 51 -2.31 -1.11 -14.58
C SER A 51 -1.87 -0.68 -13.17
N ASP A 52 -0.97 0.30 -13.06
CA ASP A 52 -0.65 0.91 -11.76
C ASP A 52 -1.87 1.67 -11.20
N TYR A 53 -2.62 2.36 -12.05
CA TYR A 53 -3.87 3.01 -11.65
C TYR A 53 -4.94 2.00 -11.21
N GLU A 54 -5.12 0.90 -11.94
CA GLU A 54 -6.02 -0.19 -11.54
C GLU A 54 -5.62 -0.76 -10.17
N ARG A 55 -4.33 -0.98 -9.96
CA ARG A 55 -3.79 -1.46 -8.68
C ARG A 55 -3.98 -0.42 -7.56
N ALA A 56 -3.78 0.87 -7.80
CA ALA A 56 -3.89 1.88 -6.75
C ALA A 56 -5.34 2.31 -6.46
N PHE A 57 -6.17 2.46 -7.50
CA PHE A 57 -7.45 3.16 -7.44
C PHE A 57 -8.68 2.34 -7.84
N GLY A 58 -8.51 1.11 -8.33
CA GLY A 58 -9.61 0.21 -8.65
C GLY A 58 -10.12 0.27 -10.10
N GLY A 59 -9.43 1.01 -10.99
CA GLY A 59 -9.69 0.97 -12.42
C GLY A 59 -10.86 1.84 -12.88
N LEU A 60 -11.53 1.42 -13.95
CA LEU A 60 -12.66 2.16 -14.53
C LEU A 60 -13.91 2.00 -13.67
N ALA A 61 -14.69 3.07 -13.56
CA ALA A 61 -16.01 3.06 -12.96
C ALA A 61 -16.98 3.91 -13.78
N ASP A 62 -18.25 3.52 -13.79
CA ASP A 62 -19.28 4.14 -14.62
C ASP A 62 -19.61 5.58 -14.19
N ASP A 63 -19.42 5.88 -12.91
CA ASP A 63 -19.71 7.14 -12.22
C ASP A 63 -18.46 7.99 -11.96
N ALA A 64 -17.29 7.61 -12.49
CA ALA A 64 -16.03 8.30 -12.27
C ALA A 64 -15.23 8.53 -13.56
N GLU A 65 -15.02 9.81 -13.91
CA GLU A 65 -14.30 10.19 -15.14
C GLU A 65 -12.77 10.06 -15.03
N LEU A 66 -12.23 10.04 -13.81
CA LEU A 66 -10.79 9.99 -13.55
C LEU A 66 -10.11 8.81 -14.26
N GLY A 67 -10.69 7.60 -14.13
CA GLY A 67 -10.12 6.39 -14.70
C GLY A 67 -10.07 6.44 -16.24
N TYR A 68 -11.09 7.01 -16.88
CA TYR A 68 -11.11 7.17 -18.33
C TYR A 68 -10.07 8.18 -18.80
N ALA A 69 -9.93 9.32 -18.11
CA ALA A 69 -8.92 10.33 -18.46
C ALA A 69 -7.48 9.78 -18.31
N VAL A 70 -7.19 9.09 -17.21
CA VAL A 70 -5.89 8.45 -16.98
C VAL A 70 -5.61 7.39 -18.05
N ARG A 71 -6.60 6.56 -18.41
CA ARG A 71 -6.45 5.59 -19.51
C ARG A 71 -6.13 6.27 -20.84
N GLN A 72 -6.87 7.32 -21.19
CA GLN A 72 -6.66 8.06 -22.45
C GLN A 72 -5.28 8.73 -22.50
N PHE A 73 -4.77 9.21 -21.38
CA PHE A 73 -3.41 9.75 -21.27
C PHE A 73 -2.36 8.71 -21.69
N PHE A 74 -2.38 7.51 -21.10
CA PHE A 74 -1.43 6.45 -21.45
C PHE A 74 -1.62 5.96 -22.89
N VAL A 75 -2.86 5.81 -23.36
CA VAL A 75 -3.15 5.41 -24.75
C VAL A 75 -2.62 6.43 -25.77
N ASN A 76 -2.59 7.72 -25.41
CA ASN A 76 -2.11 8.77 -26.29
C ASN A 76 -0.61 9.06 -26.16
N GLY A 77 0.15 8.29 -25.37
CA GLY A 77 1.62 8.42 -25.28
C GLY A 77 2.13 9.08 -24.01
N GLY A 78 1.27 9.31 -23.03
CA GLY A 78 1.68 9.62 -21.66
C GLY A 78 2.41 8.44 -21.01
N THR A 79 3.36 8.74 -20.12
CA THR A 79 4.23 7.72 -19.49
C THR A 79 4.39 7.87 -17.98
N ASP A 80 4.03 9.03 -17.42
CA ASP A 80 4.25 9.36 -16.02
C ASP A 80 3.12 10.29 -15.54
N ALA A 81 2.43 9.88 -14.49
CA ALA A 81 1.35 10.67 -13.91
C ALA A 81 1.28 10.57 -12.40
N TRP A 82 0.83 11.65 -11.77
CA TRP A 82 0.33 11.70 -10.41
C TRP A 82 -1.19 11.63 -10.43
N VAL A 83 -1.76 10.83 -9.53
CA VAL A 83 -3.20 10.72 -9.37
C VAL A 83 -3.56 11.01 -7.92
N VAL A 84 -4.57 11.85 -7.74
CA VAL A 84 -5.13 12.20 -6.44
C VAL A 84 -6.62 11.88 -6.48
N ARG A 85 -7.04 10.96 -5.61
CA ARG A 85 -8.44 10.67 -5.40
C ARG A 85 -9.06 11.68 -4.45
N VAL A 86 -10.19 12.24 -4.86
CA VAL A 86 -11.01 13.15 -4.05
C VAL A 86 -12.41 12.59 -3.86
N VAL A 87 -12.93 12.76 -2.65
CA VAL A 87 -14.29 12.37 -2.22
C VAL A 87 -14.76 13.42 -1.22
N LYS A 88 -16.07 13.49 -0.94
CA LYS A 88 -16.59 14.41 0.09
C LYS A 88 -16.14 13.94 1.48
N GLU A 89 -16.48 12.70 1.81
CA GLU A 89 -16.15 12.06 3.07
C GLU A 89 -15.91 10.57 2.84
N ALA A 90 -14.90 10.01 3.52
CA ALA A 90 -14.67 8.58 3.53
C ALA A 90 -14.06 8.13 4.87
N SER A 91 -14.58 7.04 5.40
CA SER A 91 -14.06 6.40 6.61
C SER A 91 -13.49 5.02 6.27
N PRO A 92 -12.33 4.64 6.82
CA PRO A 92 -11.77 3.32 6.58
C PRO A 92 -12.55 2.25 7.35
N ALA A 93 -12.74 1.10 6.70
CA ALA A 93 -13.28 -0.08 7.36
C ALA A 93 -12.31 -0.57 8.44
N GLN A 94 -12.84 -1.15 9.52
CA GLN A 94 -12.04 -1.68 10.62
C GLN A 94 -12.67 -2.91 11.25
N ARG A 95 -11.87 -3.72 11.92
CA ARG A 95 -12.32 -4.82 12.77
C ARG A 95 -11.45 -4.93 14.00
N VAL A 96 -12.09 -5.04 15.16
CA VAL A 96 -11.41 -5.34 16.43
C VAL A 96 -11.23 -6.85 16.53
N LEU A 97 -9.99 -7.28 16.78
CA LEU A 97 -9.63 -8.65 17.09
C LEU A 97 -9.51 -8.81 18.59
N ARG A 98 -10.22 -9.80 19.12
CA ARG A 98 -10.25 -10.15 20.54
C ARG A 98 -9.40 -11.36 20.84
N SER A 99 -8.87 -11.46 22.06
CA SER A 99 -8.22 -12.67 22.55
C SER A 99 -9.24 -13.78 22.79
N ALA A 100 -8.76 -14.99 23.08
CA ALA A 100 -9.61 -16.12 23.48
C ALA A 100 -10.44 -15.84 24.75
N THR A 101 -10.02 -14.86 25.57
CA THR A 101 -10.74 -14.41 26.78
C THR A 101 -11.58 -13.15 26.53
N ALA A 102 -11.89 -12.85 25.26
CA ALA A 102 -12.72 -11.72 24.83
C ALA A 102 -12.17 -10.32 25.19
N VAL A 103 -10.86 -10.17 25.37
CA VAL A 103 -10.21 -8.87 25.54
C VAL A 103 -9.88 -8.28 24.17
N ASP A 104 -10.21 -7.02 23.92
CA ASP A 104 -9.84 -6.31 22.68
C ASP A 104 -8.32 -6.13 22.62
N VAL A 105 -7.68 -6.65 21.57
CA VAL A 105 -6.21 -6.69 21.46
C VAL A 105 -5.69 -5.79 20.36
N LEU A 106 -6.24 -5.95 19.16
CA LEU A 106 -5.78 -5.27 17.95
C LEU A 106 -6.99 -4.73 17.20
N THR A 107 -6.87 -3.53 16.65
CA THR A 107 -7.75 -3.07 15.57
C THR A 107 -7.02 -3.24 14.25
N VAL A 108 -7.65 -3.95 13.31
CA VAL A 108 -7.26 -4.00 11.91
C VAL A 108 -8.01 -2.91 11.18
N ARG A 109 -7.31 -1.94 10.60
CA ARG A 109 -7.89 -0.81 9.85
C ARG A 109 -7.46 -0.88 8.39
N ALA A 110 -8.40 -0.75 7.46
CA ALA A 110 -8.09 -0.67 6.03
C ALA A 110 -7.24 0.58 5.73
N LEU A 111 -6.25 0.45 4.84
CA LEU A 111 -5.43 1.59 4.40
C LEU A 111 -6.22 2.55 3.50
N ASP A 112 -7.07 2.00 2.63
CA ASP A 112 -7.92 2.76 1.73
C ASP A 112 -9.24 3.12 2.46
N PRO A 113 -9.54 4.41 2.67
CA PRO A 113 -10.85 4.83 3.14
C PRO A 113 -11.94 4.50 2.12
N GLY A 114 -13.14 4.20 2.61
CA GLY A 114 -14.30 3.89 1.78
C GLY A 114 -14.80 2.46 1.93
N VAL A 115 -15.80 2.13 1.12
CA VAL A 115 -16.52 0.85 1.20
C VAL A 115 -15.67 -0.35 0.76
N SER A 116 -14.62 -0.12 -0.03
CA SER A 116 -13.75 -1.18 -0.55
C SER A 116 -13.09 -2.02 0.57
N GLY A 117 -12.79 -1.37 1.71
CA GLY A 117 -12.22 -2.02 2.89
C GLY A 117 -13.15 -3.07 3.50
N ASN A 118 -14.47 -2.96 3.33
CA ASN A 118 -15.44 -3.91 3.87
C ASN A 118 -15.32 -5.32 3.25
N SER A 119 -14.61 -5.44 2.13
CA SER A 119 -14.34 -6.73 1.46
C SER A 119 -13.06 -7.41 1.93
N ILE A 120 -12.32 -6.81 2.87
CA ILE A 120 -11.10 -7.41 3.43
C ILE A 120 -11.50 -8.39 4.53
N GLN A 121 -11.20 -9.67 4.32
CA GLN A 121 -11.33 -10.72 5.32
C GLN A 121 -10.05 -10.82 6.16
N VAL A 122 -10.22 -10.98 7.47
CA VAL A 122 -9.14 -11.35 8.39
C VAL A 122 -9.25 -12.83 8.73
N ARG A 123 -8.15 -13.57 8.62
CA ARG A 123 -8.05 -14.94 9.11
C ARG A 123 -6.93 -15.05 10.13
N VAL A 124 -7.20 -15.70 11.26
CA VAL A 124 -6.24 -16.04 12.29
C VAL A 124 -6.37 -17.51 12.61
N ASP A 125 -5.25 -18.21 12.66
CA ASP A 125 -5.17 -19.60 13.10
C ASP A 125 -3.91 -19.85 13.93
N TYR A 126 -3.90 -20.95 14.68
CA TYR A 126 -2.78 -21.33 15.54
C TYR A 126 -1.98 -22.50 14.97
N ALA A 127 -2.13 -22.81 13.67
CA ALA A 127 -1.40 -23.89 13.00
C ALA A 127 0.06 -23.46 12.73
N THR A 128 0.82 -23.37 13.82
CA THR A 128 2.21 -22.92 13.87
C THR A 128 3.09 -23.98 14.52
N ALA A 129 4.41 -23.81 14.42
CA ALA A 129 5.34 -24.70 15.13
C ALA A 129 5.21 -24.61 16.66
N VAL A 130 4.74 -23.47 17.19
CA VAL A 130 4.55 -23.23 18.64
C VAL A 130 3.13 -22.70 18.90
N PRO A 131 2.07 -23.51 18.79
CA PRO A 131 0.67 -23.08 18.92
C PRO A 131 0.35 -22.44 20.29
N SER A 132 1.14 -22.73 21.32
CA SER A 132 1.05 -22.12 22.64
C SER A 132 1.44 -20.65 22.67
N SER A 133 2.22 -20.15 21.69
CA SER A 133 2.76 -18.78 21.73
C SER A 133 2.75 -18.02 20.41
N THR A 134 2.63 -18.68 19.26
CA THR A 134 2.63 -18.04 17.93
C THR A 134 1.33 -18.29 17.20
N PHE A 135 1.02 -17.47 16.20
CA PHE A 135 -0.17 -17.61 15.36
C PHE A 135 0.13 -17.21 13.92
N ASN A 136 -0.77 -17.53 13.00
CA ASN A 136 -0.77 -17.03 11.63
C ASN A 136 -1.87 -15.99 11.49
N ILE A 137 -1.65 -14.96 10.67
CA ILE A 137 -2.69 -13.99 10.30
C ILE A 137 -2.64 -13.70 8.80
N GLN A 138 -3.82 -13.61 8.18
CA GLN A 138 -3.98 -13.33 6.77
C GLN A 138 -5.01 -12.22 6.54
N PHE A 139 -4.77 -11.38 5.54
CA PHE A 139 -5.70 -10.36 5.07
C PHE A 139 -6.00 -10.62 3.59
N ILE A 140 -7.27 -10.86 3.26
CA ILE A 140 -7.68 -11.26 1.91
C ILE A 140 -8.76 -10.32 1.41
N ARG A 141 -8.52 -9.63 0.31
CA ARG A 141 -9.53 -8.80 -0.37
C ARG A 141 -10.00 -9.51 -1.62
N ALA A 142 -11.18 -10.15 -1.52
CA ALA A 142 -11.71 -10.97 -2.61
C ALA A 142 -12.04 -10.16 -3.88
N SER A 143 -12.34 -8.87 -3.75
CA SER A 143 -12.72 -7.99 -4.87
C SER A 143 -11.61 -7.79 -5.90
N ASP A 144 -10.33 -7.84 -5.51
CA ASP A 144 -9.18 -7.72 -6.41
C ASP A 144 -8.18 -8.88 -6.29
N GLY A 145 -8.54 -9.96 -5.59
CA GLY A 145 -7.72 -11.16 -5.44
C GLY A 145 -6.44 -10.96 -4.63
N ARG A 146 -6.26 -9.84 -3.93
CA ARG A 146 -5.08 -9.62 -3.08
C ARG A 146 -5.18 -10.39 -1.78
N ALA A 147 -4.08 -11.03 -1.42
CA ALA A 147 -3.91 -11.70 -0.15
C ALA A 147 -2.52 -11.42 0.42
N GLU A 148 -2.47 -11.12 1.71
CA GLU A 148 -1.24 -10.96 2.50
C GLU A 148 -1.26 -11.97 3.63
N SER A 149 -0.19 -12.75 3.79
CA SER A 149 -0.10 -13.82 4.79
C SER A 149 1.15 -13.67 5.64
N TYR A 150 0.95 -13.63 6.96
CA TYR A 150 2.00 -13.50 7.95
C TYR A 150 1.98 -14.73 8.86
N ALA A 151 2.95 -15.64 8.66
CA ALA A 151 3.01 -16.91 9.39
C ALA A 151 3.87 -16.82 10.65
N ASN A 152 3.59 -17.66 11.66
CA ASN A 152 4.36 -17.79 12.90
C ASN A 152 4.70 -16.43 13.56
N VAL A 153 3.73 -15.52 13.62
CA VAL A 153 3.88 -14.20 14.23
C VAL A 153 3.64 -14.26 15.73
N SER A 154 4.18 -13.25 16.43
CA SER A 154 4.06 -13.07 17.87
C SER A 154 3.58 -11.66 18.23
N LEU A 155 2.98 -11.52 19.42
CA LEU A 155 2.69 -10.21 20.04
C LEU A 155 3.72 -9.81 21.10
N ASN A 156 4.80 -10.56 21.23
CA ASN A 156 5.94 -10.18 22.05
C ASN A 156 6.81 -9.18 21.26
N ALA A 157 6.96 -7.95 21.75
CA ALA A 157 7.72 -6.89 21.07
C ALA A 157 9.24 -7.15 20.98
N LYS A 158 9.76 -8.17 21.67
CA LYS A 158 11.15 -8.63 21.53
C LYS A 158 11.31 -9.82 20.59
N ASP A 159 10.21 -10.36 20.06
CA ASP A 159 10.27 -11.42 19.07
C ASP A 159 10.61 -10.83 17.69
N PRO A 160 11.57 -11.42 16.94
CA PRO A 160 11.88 -10.99 15.57
C PRO A 160 10.67 -11.05 14.61
N ARG A 161 9.64 -11.82 14.95
CA ARG A 161 8.38 -11.93 14.20
C ARG A 161 7.23 -11.18 14.87
N TYR A 162 7.53 -10.07 15.54
CA TYR A 162 6.52 -9.19 16.10
C TYR A 162 5.57 -8.68 15.02
N LEU A 163 4.26 -8.94 15.18
CA LEU A 163 3.28 -8.73 14.12
C LEU A 163 3.21 -7.27 13.63
N LEU A 164 3.25 -6.28 14.53
CA LEU A 164 3.07 -4.89 14.14
C LEU A 164 4.23 -4.41 13.26
N ASP A 165 5.47 -4.75 13.61
CA ASP A 165 6.66 -4.40 12.83
C ASP A 165 6.67 -5.05 11.45
N LEU A 166 6.15 -6.28 11.33
CA LEU A 166 6.06 -6.98 10.05
C LEU A 166 4.99 -6.40 9.11
N VAL A 167 3.92 -5.80 9.67
CA VAL A 167 2.80 -5.27 8.89
C VAL A 167 2.99 -3.79 8.55
N HIS A 168 3.50 -2.99 9.50
CA HIS A 168 3.66 -1.55 9.32
C HIS A 168 4.71 -1.23 8.26
N GLY A 169 4.32 -0.45 7.26
CA GLY A 169 5.20 -0.07 6.14
C GLY A 169 5.34 -1.11 5.03
N VAL A 170 4.77 -2.31 5.21
CA VAL A 170 4.83 -3.41 4.22
C VAL A 170 3.45 -3.72 3.65
N SER A 171 2.41 -3.75 4.49
CA SER A 171 1.05 -4.07 4.04
C SER A 171 0.51 -3.04 3.05
N GLN A 172 -0.23 -3.52 2.05
CA GLN A 172 -0.97 -2.74 1.06
C GLN A 172 -2.48 -2.76 1.32
N LEU A 173 -2.95 -3.55 2.28
CA LEU A 173 -4.36 -3.67 2.62
C LEU A 173 -4.72 -3.00 3.95
N VAL A 174 -3.89 -3.18 4.99
CA VAL A 174 -4.29 -2.83 6.36
C VAL A 174 -3.16 -2.20 7.17
N ARG A 175 -3.54 -1.50 8.24
CA ARG A 175 -2.67 -1.10 9.35
C ARG A 175 -3.23 -1.69 10.64
N LEU A 176 -2.34 -2.03 11.57
CA LEU A 176 -2.70 -2.55 12.88
C LEU A 176 -2.51 -1.50 13.97
N GLU A 177 -3.44 -1.43 14.90
CA GLU A 177 -3.37 -0.60 16.10
C GLU A 177 -3.56 -1.48 17.34
N ARG A 178 -2.65 -1.38 18.32
CA ARG A 178 -2.77 -2.12 19.58
C ARG A 178 -3.74 -1.41 20.53
N MET A 179 -4.64 -2.17 21.15
CA MET A 179 -5.70 -1.65 22.02
C MET A 179 -5.41 -1.78 23.52
N LEU A 180 -4.32 -2.44 23.89
CA LEU A 180 -3.92 -2.65 25.29
C LEU A 180 -3.13 -1.46 25.84
N SER A 181 -3.43 -1.06 27.07
CA SER A 181 -2.65 -0.06 27.81
C SER A 181 -1.32 -0.64 28.31
N GLN A 182 -0.35 0.22 28.62
CA GLN A 182 0.94 -0.24 29.16
C GLN A 182 0.77 -1.03 30.46
N GLY A 183 -0.13 -0.61 31.36
CA GLY A 183 -0.40 -1.34 32.60
C GLY A 183 -0.97 -2.75 32.36
N ALA A 184 -1.78 -2.94 31.32
CA ALA A 184 -2.28 -4.26 30.94
C ALA A 184 -1.16 -5.16 30.39
N LEU A 185 -0.20 -4.57 29.65
CA LEU A 185 0.97 -5.27 29.14
C LEU A 185 1.94 -5.67 30.26
N ASP A 186 2.14 -4.81 31.25
CA ASP A 186 3.02 -5.09 32.40
C ASP A 186 2.43 -6.17 33.32
N ALA A 187 1.09 -6.28 33.36
CA ALA A 187 0.36 -7.29 34.14
C ALA A 187 0.27 -8.67 33.47
N LEU A 188 0.84 -8.84 32.27
CA LEU A 188 0.85 -10.14 31.58
C LEU A 188 1.60 -11.21 32.40
N PRO A 189 1.20 -12.47 32.30
CA PRO A 189 1.82 -13.54 33.08
C PRO A 189 3.30 -13.75 32.71
N ALA A 190 4.01 -14.45 33.59
CA ALA A 190 5.36 -14.91 33.28
C ALA A 190 5.34 -15.91 32.12
N GLY A 191 6.39 -15.90 31.29
CA GLY A 191 6.60 -16.88 30.25
C GLY A 191 7.08 -18.21 30.84
N THR A 192 6.74 -19.32 30.20
CA THR A 192 7.06 -20.67 30.67
C THR A 192 7.68 -21.54 29.58
N SER A 193 8.50 -22.51 30.01
CA SER A 193 8.98 -23.63 29.20
C SER A 193 8.76 -24.91 29.99
N VAL A 194 7.96 -25.83 29.45
CA VAL A 194 7.55 -27.08 30.09
C VAL A 194 8.09 -28.24 29.28
N SER A 195 8.76 -29.20 29.94
CA SER A 195 9.22 -30.41 29.26
C SER A 195 8.07 -31.34 28.87
N GLY A 196 8.34 -32.27 27.96
CA GLY A 196 7.54 -33.51 27.86
C GLY A 196 7.54 -34.32 29.16
N THR A 197 6.73 -35.38 29.21
CA THR A 197 6.71 -36.33 30.34
C THR A 197 8.04 -37.07 30.42
N LEU A 198 8.75 -36.90 31.53
CA LEU A 198 10.06 -37.50 31.73
C LEU A 198 9.95 -38.83 32.46
N GLY A 199 10.80 -39.76 32.03
CA GLY A 199 11.19 -40.90 32.85
C GLY A 199 12.17 -40.49 33.94
N ASP A 200 12.90 -41.45 34.48
CA ASP A 200 13.91 -41.17 35.49
C ASP A 200 15.10 -40.40 34.87
N VAL A 201 15.36 -39.19 35.38
CA VAL A 201 16.45 -38.34 34.85
C VAL A 201 17.83 -38.98 34.98
N GLN A 202 18.00 -39.95 35.89
CA GLN A 202 19.24 -40.72 36.01
C GLN A 202 19.54 -41.60 34.79
N THR A 203 18.51 -42.05 34.07
CA THR A 203 18.67 -42.83 32.83
C THR A 203 18.71 -41.96 31.59
N LEU A 204 18.29 -40.69 31.70
CA LEU A 204 18.24 -39.74 30.58
C LEU A 204 19.52 -38.93 30.45
N LEU A 205 20.21 -38.62 31.56
CA LEU A 205 21.41 -37.79 31.58
C LEU A 205 22.67 -38.65 31.77
N ASP A 206 23.67 -38.39 30.93
CA ASP A 206 24.97 -39.05 30.98
C ASP A 206 26.10 -38.06 30.64
N ALA A 207 27.34 -38.53 30.51
CA ALA A 207 28.50 -37.69 30.19
C ALA A 207 28.41 -36.95 28.84
N THR A 208 27.49 -37.37 27.96
CA THR A 208 27.22 -36.75 26.65
C THR A 208 25.95 -35.89 26.64
N HIS A 209 25.23 -35.82 27.76
CA HIS A 209 23.99 -35.03 27.91
C HIS A 209 24.04 -34.23 29.21
N THR A 210 24.84 -33.17 29.25
CA THR A 210 25.06 -32.35 30.45
C THR A 210 24.74 -30.88 30.26
N ASP A 211 24.75 -30.33 29.05
CA ASP A 211 24.60 -28.88 28.85
C ASP A 211 23.30 -28.50 28.14
N LEU A 212 22.71 -27.40 28.57
CA LEU A 212 21.63 -26.70 27.88
C LEU A 212 21.82 -25.19 27.99
N ARG A 213 21.07 -24.41 27.20
CA ARG A 213 21.07 -22.94 27.30
C ARG A 213 19.65 -22.44 27.51
N VAL A 214 19.48 -21.44 28.36
CA VAL A 214 18.18 -20.84 28.67
C VAL A 214 18.21 -19.35 28.32
N ALA A 215 17.38 -18.93 27.38
CA ALA A 215 17.14 -17.52 27.10
C ALA A 215 15.85 -17.07 27.78
N VAL A 216 15.89 -15.96 28.52
CA VAL A 216 14.74 -15.41 29.25
C VAL A 216 14.49 -13.99 28.77
N ASN A 217 13.25 -13.68 28.40
CA ASN A 217 12.79 -12.37 27.95
C ASN A 217 13.62 -11.77 26.79
N GLY A 218 14.11 -12.61 25.88
CA GLY A 218 14.94 -12.20 24.74
C GLY A 218 16.38 -11.78 25.11
N LEU A 219 16.81 -11.98 26.36
CA LEU A 219 18.19 -11.76 26.77
C LEU A 219 19.12 -12.82 26.17
N GLU A 220 20.43 -12.51 26.18
CA GLU A 220 21.47 -13.45 25.77
C GLU A 220 21.31 -14.80 26.51
N PRO A 221 21.39 -15.95 25.80
CA PRO A 221 21.18 -17.26 26.42
C PRO A 221 22.20 -17.56 27.51
N VAL A 222 21.71 -17.98 28.67
CA VAL A 222 22.50 -18.39 29.82
C VAL A 222 22.87 -19.86 29.70
N GLY A 223 24.15 -20.21 29.87
CA GLY A 223 24.63 -21.60 29.85
C GLY A 223 24.31 -22.32 31.17
N VAL A 224 23.78 -23.54 31.09
CA VAL A 224 23.49 -24.41 32.23
C VAL A 224 24.18 -25.76 32.01
N SER A 225 25.25 -26.01 32.74
CA SER A 225 25.95 -27.30 32.74
C SER A 225 25.52 -28.12 33.95
N ILE A 226 25.02 -29.33 33.75
CA ILE A 226 24.52 -30.25 34.78
C ILE A 226 25.67 -31.14 35.26
N ALA A 227 25.97 -31.09 36.56
CA ALA A 227 27.01 -31.86 37.22
C ALA A 227 26.43 -33.19 37.75
N LEU A 228 26.80 -34.31 37.12
CA LEU A 228 26.34 -35.64 37.52
C LEU A 228 27.27 -36.28 38.56
N PRO A 229 26.76 -36.99 39.59
CA PRO A 229 25.34 -37.16 39.93
C PRO A 229 24.77 -36.03 40.81
N GLY A 230 25.57 -35.03 41.17
CA GLY A 230 25.23 -34.02 42.19
C GLY A 230 23.94 -33.25 41.93
N ASP A 231 23.72 -32.80 40.70
CA ASP A 231 22.54 -32.04 40.30
C ASP A 231 21.29 -32.91 40.12
N ILE A 232 21.42 -34.24 40.20
CA ILE A 232 20.31 -35.20 40.14
C ILE A 232 20.30 -36.11 41.38
N ALA A 233 20.66 -35.57 42.55
CA ALA A 233 20.70 -36.33 43.79
C ALA A 233 19.30 -36.79 44.25
N GLY A 234 19.20 -37.99 44.81
CA GLY A 234 17.96 -38.54 45.36
C GLY A 234 17.80 -40.05 45.13
N GLY A 235 17.05 -40.70 46.02
CA GLY A 235 16.80 -42.14 45.95
C GLY A 235 15.68 -42.51 44.97
N THR A 236 14.72 -41.61 44.72
CA THR A 236 13.60 -41.85 43.80
C THR A 236 13.66 -40.92 42.57
N ALA A 237 13.06 -41.34 41.45
CA ALA A 237 13.00 -40.53 40.22
C ALA A 237 12.43 -39.12 40.47
N THR A 238 11.41 -39.01 41.33
CA THR A 238 10.81 -37.76 41.77
C THR A 238 11.79 -36.85 42.50
N GLN A 239 12.60 -37.39 43.41
CA GLN A 239 13.61 -36.63 44.13
C GLN A 239 14.69 -36.12 43.17
N ARG A 240 15.13 -36.96 42.23
CA ARG A 240 16.16 -36.59 41.25
C ARG A 240 15.70 -35.49 40.29
N LEU A 241 14.46 -35.57 39.79
CA LEU A 241 13.89 -34.51 38.95
C LEU A 241 13.71 -33.19 39.73
N THR A 242 13.38 -33.27 41.03
CA THR A 242 13.30 -32.09 41.91
C THR A 242 14.68 -31.46 42.12
N ALA A 243 15.71 -32.27 42.32
CA ALA A 243 17.10 -31.81 42.41
C ALA A 243 17.56 -31.13 41.11
N LEU A 244 17.24 -31.72 39.96
CA LEU A 244 17.55 -31.15 38.64
C LEU A 244 16.93 -29.76 38.47
N ALA A 245 15.66 -29.62 38.82
CA ALA A 245 14.95 -28.35 38.75
C ALA A 245 15.64 -27.27 39.61
N ALA A 246 15.99 -27.61 40.85
CA ALA A 246 16.69 -26.70 41.76
C ALA A 246 18.08 -26.30 41.24
N ALA A 247 18.82 -27.24 40.65
CA ALA A 247 20.14 -26.99 40.07
C ALA A 247 20.06 -26.04 38.87
N ILE A 248 19.10 -26.25 37.96
CA ILE A 248 18.88 -25.37 36.81
C ILE A 248 18.52 -23.95 37.29
N GLN A 249 17.60 -23.84 38.26
CA GLN A 249 17.22 -22.55 38.84
C GLN A 249 18.43 -21.80 39.41
N ALA A 250 19.26 -22.48 40.22
CA ALA A 250 20.43 -21.87 40.82
C ALA A 250 21.43 -21.36 39.77
N LYS A 251 21.67 -22.15 38.71
CA LYS A 251 22.64 -21.82 37.65
C LYS A 251 22.19 -20.67 36.76
N VAL A 252 20.88 -20.57 36.49
CA VAL A 252 20.31 -19.42 35.76
C VAL A 252 20.38 -18.16 36.63
N ARG A 253 19.97 -18.24 37.90
CA ARG A 253 20.01 -17.09 38.83
C ARG A 253 21.41 -16.58 39.11
N ALA A 254 22.41 -17.46 39.16
CA ALA A 254 23.81 -17.08 39.35
C ALA A 254 24.33 -16.15 38.24
N GLN A 255 23.74 -16.22 37.05
CA GLN A 255 24.11 -15.41 35.89
C GLN A 255 23.15 -14.22 35.69
N ALA A 256 22.33 -13.87 36.70
CA ALA A 256 21.34 -12.81 36.57
C ALA A 256 21.93 -11.41 36.37
N MET A 257 23.09 -11.12 36.95
CA MET A 257 23.78 -9.81 36.85
C MET A 257 22.85 -8.61 37.11
N GLY A 258 21.98 -8.72 38.12
CA GLY A 258 21.01 -7.67 38.49
C GLY A 258 19.75 -7.59 37.62
N ARG A 259 19.57 -8.47 36.63
CA ARG A 259 18.37 -8.52 35.77
C ARG A 259 17.22 -9.25 36.47
N PRO A 260 16.08 -8.61 36.78
CA PRO A 260 14.98 -9.23 37.54
C PRO A 260 14.41 -10.50 36.90
N ALA A 261 14.34 -10.53 35.56
CA ALA A 261 13.86 -11.68 34.79
C ALA A 261 14.66 -12.97 35.07
N LEU A 262 15.96 -12.84 35.34
CA LEU A 262 16.84 -13.96 35.69
C LEU A 262 16.95 -14.16 37.20
N ALA A 263 17.00 -13.08 37.99
CA ALA A 263 17.14 -13.15 39.44
C ALA A 263 15.97 -13.88 40.11
N ASN A 264 14.77 -13.69 39.58
CA ASN A 264 13.54 -14.31 40.08
C ASN A 264 13.14 -15.56 39.29
N PHE A 265 13.90 -15.97 38.28
CA PHE A 265 13.61 -17.15 37.44
C PHE A 265 13.32 -18.38 38.29
N THR A 266 12.30 -19.18 37.97
CA THR A 266 12.03 -20.42 38.70
C THR A 266 12.14 -21.65 37.81
N ALA A 267 12.57 -22.76 38.38
CA ALA A 267 12.46 -24.07 37.76
C ALA A 267 11.97 -25.08 38.80
N ALA A 268 10.88 -25.77 38.51
CA ALA A 268 10.21 -26.66 39.44
C ALA A 268 9.68 -27.92 38.75
N ARG A 269 9.54 -28.99 39.51
CA ARG A 269 8.88 -30.22 39.05
C ARG A 269 7.36 -30.09 39.16
N SER A 270 6.65 -30.49 38.12
CA SER A 270 5.19 -30.67 38.13
C SER A 270 4.85 -32.09 37.67
N GLY A 271 4.49 -32.98 38.59
CA GLY A 271 4.38 -34.42 38.27
C GLY A 271 5.70 -34.97 37.74
N ASN A 272 5.70 -35.43 36.49
CA ASN A 272 6.87 -35.94 35.75
C ASN A 272 7.43 -34.94 34.72
N THR A 273 7.03 -33.66 34.78
CA THR A 273 7.56 -32.62 33.90
C THR A 273 8.40 -31.61 34.68
N LEU A 274 9.29 -30.93 33.95
CA LEU A 274 10.06 -29.80 34.41
C LEU A 274 9.44 -28.52 33.87
N VAL A 275 9.14 -27.56 34.75
CA VAL A 275 8.54 -26.27 34.41
C VAL A 275 9.53 -25.17 34.76
N MET A 276 9.94 -24.40 33.76
CA MET A 276 10.76 -23.19 33.90
C MET A 276 9.89 -21.96 33.69
N THR A 277 10.04 -20.93 34.53
CA THR A 277 9.22 -19.72 34.49
C THR A 277 10.08 -18.47 34.60
N SER A 278 9.79 -17.46 33.78
CA SER A 278 10.49 -16.17 33.84
C SER A 278 10.29 -15.50 35.19
N GLY A 279 11.31 -14.80 35.69
CA GLY A 279 11.26 -14.17 37.00
C GLY A 279 10.33 -12.95 37.10
N ALA A 280 9.80 -12.49 35.97
CA ALA A 280 8.82 -11.42 35.89
C ALA A 280 7.84 -11.71 34.75
N GLY A 281 6.61 -11.22 34.91
CA GLY A 281 5.61 -11.11 33.85
C GLY A 281 5.91 -9.96 32.90
N GLY A 282 4.95 -9.68 32.01
CA GLY A 282 5.02 -8.59 31.05
C GLY A 282 4.99 -9.03 29.59
N GLU A 283 4.87 -8.07 28.67
CA GLU A 283 4.83 -8.30 27.21
C GLU A 283 6.01 -9.12 26.69
N ASN A 284 7.18 -8.93 27.28
CA ASN A 284 8.41 -9.57 26.85
C ASN A 284 8.68 -10.88 27.61
N ALA A 285 7.78 -11.32 28.49
CA ALA A 285 8.00 -12.48 29.34
C ALA A 285 8.07 -13.76 28.50
N SER A 286 9.24 -14.39 28.45
CA SER A 286 9.46 -15.61 27.67
C SER A 286 10.57 -16.45 28.29
N VAL A 287 10.48 -17.77 28.12
CA VAL A 287 11.56 -18.71 28.42
C VAL A 287 11.74 -19.59 27.19
N ARG A 288 12.97 -19.66 26.69
CA ARG A 288 13.36 -20.51 25.56
C ARG A 288 14.51 -21.40 25.97
N VAL A 289 14.39 -22.71 25.72
CA VAL A 289 15.48 -23.66 25.92
C VAL A 289 16.13 -23.96 24.58
N LEU A 290 17.43 -23.71 24.51
CA LEU A 290 18.26 -23.94 23.35
C LEU A 290 19.20 -25.13 23.61
N PRO A 291 19.62 -25.85 22.56
CA PRO A 291 20.60 -26.92 22.70
C PRO A 291 21.89 -26.43 23.36
N GLY A 292 22.48 -27.28 24.21
CA GLY A 292 23.80 -27.06 24.78
C GLY A 292 24.86 -26.86 23.68
N ALA A 293 25.88 -26.04 23.95
CA ALA A 293 26.97 -25.81 23.00
C ALA A 293 27.84 -27.08 22.80
N ARG A 294 27.86 -27.95 23.81
CA ARG A 294 28.40 -29.31 23.82
C ARG A 294 27.38 -30.18 24.56
N ASN A 295 27.50 -31.50 24.48
CA ASN A 295 26.76 -32.47 25.30
C ASN A 295 25.28 -32.12 25.56
N ASN A 296 24.46 -32.01 24.51
CA ASN A 296 23.13 -31.38 24.58
C ASN A 296 22.12 -32.16 25.45
N ALA A 297 21.83 -31.66 26.64
CA ALA A 297 20.82 -32.23 27.54
C ALA A 297 19.36 -31.85 27.18
N ALA A 298 19.13 -30.77 26.40
CA ALA A 298 17.78 -30.29 26.12
C ALA A 298 16.92 -31.33 25.36
N GLY A 299 17.55 -32.13 24.48
CA GLY A 299 16.87 -33.17 23.72
C GLY A 299 16.34 -34.32 24.59
N VAL A 300 17.19 -34.89 25.44
CA VAL A 300 16.82 -36.00 26.34
C VAL A 300 15.89 -35.56 27.48
N LEU A 301 15.94 -34.27 27.85
CA LEU A 301 15.02 -33.66 28.81
C LEU A 301 13.73 -33.16 28.16
N MET A 302 13.54 -33.39 26.86
CA MET A 302 12.37 -32.94 26.11
C MET A 302 12.03 -31.46 26.34
N LEU A 303 13.05 -30.61 26.42
CA LEU A 303 12.93 -29.18 26.71
C LEU A 303 13.05 -28.36 25.42
N GLY A 304 12.13 -27.41 25.27
CA GLY A 304 12.02 -26.59 24.07
C GLY A 304 11.11 -27.23 23.02
N SER A 305 10.50 -26.37 22.20
CA SER A 305 9.51 -26.77 21.19
C SER A 305 10.02 -27.80 20.17
N LEU A 306 11.31 -27.76 19.83
CA LEU A 306 11.94 -28.72 18.91
C LEU A 306 12.29 -30.08 19.53
N ALA A 307 12.26 -30.20 20.87
CA ALA A 307 12.56 -31.42 21.60
C ALA A 307 11.32 -32.07 22.23
N GLY A 308 10.11 -31.60 21.88
CA GLY A 308 8.86 -32.12 22.45
C GLY A 308 8.39 -31.42 23.73
N GLY A 309 9.02 -30.30 24.11
CA GLY A 309 8.55 -29.40 25.16
C GLY A 309 7.55 -28.36 24.64
N VAL A 310 6.92 -27.63 25.56
CA VAL A 310 5.93 -26.57 25.26
C VAL A 310 6.43 -25.24 25.84
N GLU A 311 6.53 -24.21 25.00
CA GLU A 311 6.99 -22.88 25.39
C GLU A 311 5.87 -21.86 25.20
N THR A 312 5.56 -21.09 26.24
CA THR A 312 4.44 -20.15 26.26
C THR A 312 4.92 -18.77 26.70
N ASP A 313 4.73 -17.74 25.89
CA ASP A 313 5.04 -16.37 26.29
C ASP A 313 3.96 -15.77 27.18
N GLY A 314 4.32 -14.77 27.97
CA GLY A 314 3.36 -13.92 28.67
C GLY A 314 2.37 -13.26 27.70
N ALA A 315 2.85 -12.83 26.54
CA ALA A 315 2.03 -12.29 25.46
C ALA A 315 1.13 -13.32 24.76
N ALA A 316 1.24 -14.62 25.06
CA ALA A 316 0.42 -15.63 24.42
C ALA A 316 -1.09 -15.48 24.72
N ILE A 317 -1.43 -14.95 25.90
CA ILE A 317 -2.82 -14.73 26.33
C ILE A 317 -3.52 -13.60 25.56
N ILE A 318 -2.74 -12.65 25.04
CA ILE A 318 -3.26 -11.53 24.26
C ILE A 318 -3.25 -11.80 22.76
N ARG A 319 -2.89 -13.00 22.29
CA ARG A 319 -2.99 -13.32 20.86
C ARG A 319 -4.44 -13.24 20.39
N PRO A 320 -4.70 -12.72 19.18
CA PRO A 320 -6.04 -12.74 18.60
C PRO A 320 -6.58 -14.16 18.58
N ALA A 321 -7.82 -14.34 19.02
CA ALA A 321 -8.53 -15.59 18.91
C ALA A 321 -8.58 -16.03 17.44
N PRO A 322 -8.51 -17.33 17.17
CA PRO A 322 -8.63 -17.82 15.82
C PRO A 322 -9.96 -17.38 15.18
N THR A 323 -9.89 -16.76 14.01
CA THR A 323 -11.01 -16.12 13.29
C THR A 323 -10.91 -16.45 11.80
N PRO A 324 -12.01 -16.53 11.03
CA PRO A 324 -13.40 -16.54 11.48
C PRO A 324 -13.72 -17.74 12.37
N ASP A 325 -14.92 -17.82 12.93
CA ASP A 325 -15.28 -18.98 13.75
C ASP A 325 -15.35 -20.27 12.92
N ALA A 326 -15.11 -21.41 13.56
CA ALA A 326 -15.36 -22.71 12.96
C ALA A 326 -16.81 -23.14 13.24
N ALA A 327 -17.37 -24.01 12.41
CA ALA A 327 -18.66 -24.62 12.72
C ALA A 327 -18.49 -25.56 13.89
N THR A 328 -19.33 -25.39 14.91
CA THR A 328 -19.28 -26.20 16.12
C THR A 328 -20.57 -26.97 16.35
N LEU A 329 -20.44 -28.15 16.95
CA LEU A 329 -21.53 -28.95 17.49
C LEU A 329 -21.23 -29.20 18.97
N THR A 330 -22.04 -28.64 19.84
CA THR A 330 -21.93 -28.81 21.29
C THR A 330 -22.91 -29.88 21.74
N SER A 331 -22.44 -30.88 22.48
CA SER A 331 -23.30 -31.91 23.08
C SER A 331 -24.26 -31.31 24.10
N ASP A 332 -25.28 -32.08 24.48
CA ASP A 332 -26.00 -31.79 25.72
C ASP A 332 -25.09 -32.03 26.96
N THR A 333 -25.59 -31.64 28.13
CA THR A 333 -24.93 -31.68 29.41
C THR A 333 -24.76 -33.12 29.89
N PHE A 334 -23.52 -33.51 30.19
CA PHE A 334 -23.22 -34.80 30.80
C PHE A 334 -23.52 -34.82 32.30
N GLY A 335 -24.14 -35.90 32.75
CA GLY A 335 -24.25 -36.28 34.15
C GLY A 335 -22.94 -36.81 34.73
N ALA A 336 -22.82 -36.82 36.07
CA ALA A 336 -21.58 -37.17 36.76
C ALA A 336 -21.08 -38.61 36.49
N THR A 337 -21.99 -39.53 36.14
CA THR A 337 -21.74 -40.96 35.93
C THR A 337 -21.83 -41.40 34.46
N ASP A 338 -22.13 -40.48 33.54
CA ASP A 338 -22.43 -40.81 32.13
C ASP A 338 -21.26 -41.50 31.42
N LEU A 339 -20.02 -41.25 31.87
CA LEU A 339 -18.79 -41.80 31.28
C LEU A 339 -18.09 -42.84 32.17
N ASP A 340 -18.75 -43.38 33.20
CA ASP A 340 -18.12 -44.33 34.12
C ASP A 340 -17.77 -45.66 33.46
N ALA A 341 -18.58 -46.09 32.50
CA ALA A 341 -18.42 -47.35 31.78
C ALA A 341 -18.33 -47.16 30.25
N LEU A 342 -18.26 -45.93 29.76
CA LEU A 342 -18.23 -45.60 28.33
C LEU A 342 -16.91 -44.92 27.96
N PRO A 343 -16.33 -45.15 26.77
CA PRO A 343 -16.69 -46.17 25.77
C PRO A 343 -16.62 -47.62 26.29
N ASP A 344 -17.38 -48.53 25.69
CA ASP A 344 -17.38 -49.98 25.97
C ASP A 344 -17.41 -50.81 24.67
N ALA A 345 -17.40 -52.15 24.77
CA ALA A 345 -17.41 -53.06 23.62
C ALA A 345 -18.62 -52.89 22.67
N THR A 346 -19.72 -52.30 23.14
CA THR A 346 -20.96 -52.05 22.39
C THR A 346 -21.18 -50.57 22.03
N HIS A 347 -20.33 -49.65 22.50
CA HIS A 347 -20.41 -48.21 22.22
C HIS A 347 -19.00 -47.69 21.91
N THR A 348 -18.57 -47.82 20.66
CA THR A 348 -17.19 -47.51 20.24
C THR A 348 -17.10 -46.47 19.15
N SER A 349 -18.19 -46.21 18.41
CA SER A 349 -18.09 -45.53 17.12
C SER A 349 -19.21 -44.53 16.86
N LEU A 350 -18.93 -43.49 16.07
CA LEU A 350 -19.92 -42.52 15.57
C LEU A 350 -19.66 -42.21 14.10
N ARG A 351 -20.60 -41.53 13.43
CA ARG A 351 -20.37 -40.98 12.08
C ARG A 351 -20.26 -39.46 12.12
N ILE A 352 -19.28 -38.90 11.41
CA ILE A 352 -19.07 -37.44 11.32
C ILE A 352 -19.03 -36.97 9.87
N THR A 353 -19.67 -35.84 9.59
CA THR A 353 -19.57 -35.11 8.33
C THR A 353 -18.97 -33.73 8.61
N LEU A 354 -17.91 -33.37 7.89
CA LEU A 354 -17.23 -32.08 8.02
C LEU A 354 -17.18 -31.40 6.66
N ASP A 355 -17.64 -30.15 6.57
CA ASP A 355 -17.60 -29.34 5.34
C ASP A 355 -18.25 -30.03 4.12
N GLY A 356 -19.33 -30.79 4.36
CA GLY A 356 -20.00 -31.60 3.33
C GLY A 356 -19.26 -32.89 2.93
N LEU A 357 -18.12 -33.21 3.55
CA LEU A 357 -17.37 -34.44 3.36
C LEU A 357 -17.77 -35.47 4.43
N GLY A 358 -18.26 -36.63 3.99
CA GLY A 358 -18.71 -37.72 4.86
C GLY A 358 -20.11 -38.22 4.50
N PRO A 359 -20.79 -38.99 5.38
CA PRO A 359 -20.38 -39.29 6.76
C PRO A 359 -19.26 -40.34 6.85
N GLU A 360 -18.21 -40.04 7.62
CA GLU A 360 -17.09 -40.94 7.92
C GLU A 360 -17.30 -41.67 9.26
N LEU A 361 -16.93 -42.95 9.36
CA LEU A 361 -16.99 -43.71 10.61
C LEU A 361 -15.76 -43.43 11.47
N VAL A 362 -15.97 -42.99 12.71
CA VAL A 362 -14.94 -42.67 13.70
C VAL A 362 -15.06 -43.65 14.85
N SER A 363 -13.96 -44.30 15.24
CA SER A 363 -13.91 -45.17 16.44
C SER A 363 -12.99 -44.59 17.50
N VAL A 364 -13.42 -44.61 18.76
CA VAL A 364 -12.66 -44.13 19.93
C VAL A 364 -12.07 -45.25 20.80
N GLY A 365 -12.24 -46.51 20.36
CA GLY A 365 -11.90 -47.69 21.13
C GLY A 365 -12.99 -48.12 22.12
N ASP A 366 -12.74 -49.22 22.82
CA ASP A 366 -13.63 -49.88 23.78
C ASP A 366 -13.20 -49.72 25.24
N ALA A 367 -12.07 -49.04 25.48
CA ALA A 367 -11.60 -48.74 26.82
C ALA A 367 -12.39 -47.56 27.42
N ALA A 368 -12.93 -47.76 28.63
CA ALA A 368 -13.65 -46.73 29.36
C ALA A 368 -12.83 -45.43 29.53
N ALA A 369 -13.53 -44.31 29.67
CA ALA A 369 -12.92 -43.00 29.82
C ALA A 369 -12.02 -42.93 31.07
N ALA A 370 -10.78 -42.49 30.88
CA ALA A 370 -9.79 -42.40 31.95
C ALA A 370 -10.00 -41.15 32.82
N GLY A 371 -9.76 -41.27 34.13
CA GLY A 371 -9.76 -40.15 35.06
C GLY A 371 -10.74 -40.30 36.23
N GLY A 372 -10.47 -39.58 37.32
CA GLY A 372 -11.26 -39.65 38.57
C GLY A 372 -12.44 -38.67 38.65
N SER A 373 -12.61 -37.80 37.65
CA SER A 373 -13.69 -36.81 37.59
C SER A 373 -14.32 -36.80 36.20
N LEU A 374 -15.58 -36.32 36.10
CA LEU A 374 -16.26 -36.16 34.81
C LEU A 374 -15.45 -35.33 33.82
N ALA A 375 -14.84 -34.23 34.28
CA ALA A 375 -13.99 -33.38 33.44
C ALA A 375 -12.79 -34.15 32.86
N ALA A 376 -12.09 -34.95 33.68
CA ALA A 376 -10.96 -35.76 33.20
C ALA A 376 -11.40 -36.83 32.18
N LYS A 377 -12.57 -37.45 32.41
CA LYS A 377 -13.17 -38.42 31.49
C LYS A 377 -13.57 -37.80 30.16
N LEU A 378 -14.20 -36.62 30.19
CA LEU A 378 -14.55 -35.87 29.00
C LEU A 378 -13.29 -35.46 28.20
N GLU A 379 -12.21 -35.07 28.88
CA GLU A 379 -10.93 -34.73 28.22
C GLU A 379 -10.30 -35.95 27.53
N ASP A 380 -10.34 -37.14 28.16
CA ASP A 380 -9.87 -38.38 27.54
C ASP A 380 -10.69 -38.72 26.29
N VAL A 381 -12.02 -38.68 26.37
CA VAL A 381 -12.91 -38.94 25.22
C VAL A 381 -12.70 -37.91 24.11
N ALA A 382 -12.58 -36.62 24.46
CA ALA A 382 -12.31 -35.55 23.52
C ALA A 382 -10.97 -35.78 22.79
N ALA A 383 -9.92 -36.13 23.52
CA ALA A 383 -8.60 -36.41 22.94
C ALA A 383 -8.64 -37.59 21.96
N ARG A 384 -9.33 -38.67 22.32
CA ARG A 384 -9.51 -39.86 21.45
C ARG A 384 -10.30 -39.52 20.19
N LEU A 385 -11.42 -38.81 20.33
CA LEU A 385 -12.22 -38.34 19.20
C LEU A 385 -11.41 -37.45 18.26
N GLN A 386 -10.69 -36.48 18.82
CA GLN A 386 -9.87 -35.57 18.05
C GLN A 386 -8.80 -36.32 17.25
N ALA A 387 -8.09 -37.26 17.90
CA ALA A 387 -7.08 -38.08 17.22
C ALA A 387 -7.69 -38.93 16.11
N ALA A 388 -8.83 -39.60 16.38
CA ALA A 388 -9.50 -40.47 15.42
C ALA A 388 -10.01 -39.69 14.19
N VAL A 389 -10.63 -38.52 14.38
CA VAL A 389 -11.13 -37.69 13.27
C VAL A 389 -9.98 -37.15 12.43
N ARG A 390 -8.89 -36.66 13.05
CA ARG A 390 -7.71 -36.15 12.33
C ARG A 390 -7.03 -37.21 11.49
N ALA A 391 -7.06 -38.47 11.93
CA ALA A 391 -6.46 -39.59 11.21
C ALA A 391 -7.22 -39.99 9.94
N LEU A 392 -8.52 -39.68 9.82
CA LEU A 392 -9.33 -40.06 8.66
C LEU A 392 -8.83 -39.42 7.35
N ARG A 393 -8.57 -38.11 7.38
CA ARG A 393 -8.16 -37.33 6.20
C ARG A 393 -7.10 -36.27 6.57
N PRO A 394 -5.86 -36.66 6.86
CA PRO A 394 -4.81 -35.74 7.34
C PRO A 394 -4.44 -34.65 6.33
N GLY A 395 -4.75 -34.84 5.04
CA GLY A 395 -4.53 -33.84 4.00
C GLY A 395 -5.63 -32.76 3.89
N THR A 396 -6.79 -32.96 4.53
CA THR A 396 -7.93 -32.06 4.42
C THR A 396 -8.02 -31.16 5.66
N PRO A 397 -7.98 -29.82 5.54
CA PRO A 397 -7.99 -28.91 6.70
C PRO A 397 -9.13 -29.16 7.70
N ALA A 398 -10.34 -29.43 7.20
CA ALA A 398 -11.52 -29.73 8.01
C ALA A 398 -11.28 -30.88 9.01
N PHE A 399 -10.54 -31.92 8.59
CA PHE A 399 -10.20 -33.08 9.41
C PHE A 399 -8.89 -32.88 10.16
N ARG A 400 -7.84 -32.42 9.48
CA ARG A 400 -6.49 -32.23 10.04
C ARG A 400 -6.48 -31.32 11.27
N ASP A 401 -7.24 -30.23 11.21
CA ASP A 401 -7.27 -29.21 12.26
C ASP A 401 -8.53 -29.33 13.14
N PHE A 402 -9.32 -30.39 12.98
CA PHE A 402 -10.52 -30.68 13.78
C PHE A 402 -10.21 -30.59 15.28
N THR A 403 -11.12 -30.02 16.06
CA THR A 403 -10.97 -29.98 17.52
C THR A 403 -12.15 -30.60 18.23
N ALA A 404 -11.88 -31.40 19.25
CA ALA A 404 -12.87 -31.80 20.25
C ALA A 404 -12.36 -31.31 21.61
N ARG A 405 -13.17 -30.53 22.32
CA ARG A 405 -12.79 -29.92 23.60
C ARG A 405 -13.92 -29.98 24.61
N VAL A 406 -13.59 -29.91 25.88
CA VAL A 406 -14.57 -29.86 26.97
C VAL A 406 -14.92 -28.41 27.29
N GLN A 407 -16.21 -28.12 27.47
CA GLN A 407 -16.69 -26.82 27.95
C GLN A 407 -17.64 -27.04 29.12
N GLY A 408 -17.14 -26.92 30.35
CA GLY A 408 -17.91 -27.27 31.54
C GLY A 408 -18.20 -28.78 31.56
N SER A 409 -19.48 -29.14 31.40
CA SER A 409 -19.95 -30.52 31.33
C SER A 409 -20.49 -30.88 29.95
N THR A 410 -20.05 -30.19 28.88
CA THR A 410 -20.38 -30.53 27.49
C THR A 410 -19.12 -30.79 26.67
N LEU A 411 -19.29 -31.48 25.55
CA LEU A 411 -18.29 -31.73 24.53
C LEU A 411 -18.55 -30.82 23.33
N VAL A 412 -17.57 -30.04 22.92
CA VAL A 412 -17.66 -29.14 21.75
C VAL A 412 -16.77 -29.69 20.65
N LEU A 413 -17.39 -30.12 19.56
CA LEU A 413 -16.72 -30.53 18.33
C LEU A 413 -16.67 -29.35 17.37
N ALA A 414 -15.56 -29.14 16.68
CA ALA A 414 -15.42 -28.07 15.69
C ALA A 414 -14.69 -28.57 14.44
N SER A 415 -15.21 -28.19 13.26
CA SER A 415 -14.49 -28.39 12.00
C SER A 415 -13.13 -27.69 12.06
N GLY A 416 -12.12 -28.28 11.41
CA GLY A 416 -10.80 -27.65 11.27
C GLY A 416 -10.79 -26.47 10.30
N SER A 417 -11.80 -26.36 9.44
CA SER A 417 -12.01 -25.18 8.60
C SER A 417 -12.74 -24.07 9.35
N ARG A 418 -12.69 -22.85 8.81
CA ARG A 418 -13.24 -21.65 9.45
C ARG A 418 -13.92 -20.74 8.44
N GLY A 419 -14.90 -19.98 8.90
CA GLY A 419 -15.66 -19.04 8.08
C GLY A 419 -16.67 -19.73 7.17
N MET A 420 -17.11 -19.00 6.14
CA MET A 420 -18.17 -19.47 5.26
C MET A 420 -17.77 -20.78 4.58
N GLY A 421 -18.61 -21.82 4.70
CA GLY A 421 -18.36 -23.17 4.18
C GLY A 421 -17.89 -24.19 5.24
N SER A 422 -17.50 -23.74 6.42
CA SER A 422 -17.28 -24.62 7.56
C SER A 422 -18.61 -25.21 8.03
N THR A 423 -18.71 -26.54 8.09
CA THR A 423 -19.91 -27.24 8.61
C THR A 423 -19.52 -28.49 9.39
N ILE A 424 -20.38 -28.89 10.34
CA ILE A 424 -20.21 -30.11 11.12
C ILE A 424 -21.56 -30.78 11.35
N ALA A 425 -21.61 -32.10 11.21
CA ALA A 425 -22.75 -32.91 11.60
C ALA A 425 -22.27 -34.25 12.16
N VAL A 426 -22.97 -34.76 13.18
CA VAL A 426 -22.76 -36.09 13.74
C VAL A 426 -24.01 -36.93 13.54
N ALA A 427 -23.83 -38.20 13.23
CA ALA A 427 -24.91 -39.17 13.06
C ALA A 427 -24.56 -40.50 13.73
N ALA A 428 -25.58 -41.30 14.05
CA ALA A 428 -25.39 -42.61 14.65
C ALA A 428 -24.56 -43.54 13.74
N ALA A 429 -23.64 -44.31 14.33
CA ALA A 429 -22.94 -45.38 13.63
C ALA A 429 -23.88 -46.55 13.29
N PRO A 430 -23.64 -47.30 12.19
CA PRO A 430 -24.46 -48.46 11.82
C PRO A 430 -24.41 -49.61 12.84
N ALA A 431 -23.32 -49.71 13.61
CA ALA A 431 -23.12 -50.68 14.68
C ALA A 431 -22.27 -50.02 15.78
N ASN A 432 -22.47 -50.47 17.03
CA ASN A 432 -21.79 -49.98 18.22
C ASN A 432 -21.79 -48.45 18.38
N ASP A 433 -22.96 -47.83 18.18
CA ASP A 433 -23.11 -46.38 18.20
C ASP A 433 -22.79 -45.78 19.56
N LEU A 434 -21.98 -44.73 19.55
CA LEU A 434 -21.59 -43.95 20.71
C LEU A 434 -22.11 -42.50 20.60
N ALA A 435 -22.61 -42.07 19.43
CA ALA A 435 -23.04 -40.69 19.20
C ALA A 435 -24.18 -40.26 20.13
N ALA A 436 -25.17 -41.13 20.35
CA ALA A 436 -26.27 -40.87 21.27
C ALA A 436 -25.80 -40.79 22.73
N SER A 437 -24.93 -41.71 23.16
CA SER A 437 -24.42 -41.75 24.54
C SER A 437 -23.43 -40.62 24.86
N LEU A 438 -22.85 -39.99 23.83
CA LEU A 438 -22.07 -38.75 23.97
C LEU A 438 -22.93 -37.48 23.87
N HIS A 439 -24.26 -37.61 23.86
CA HIS A 439 -25.20 -36.49 23.74
C HIS A 439 -24.94 -35.61 22.50
N LEU A 440 -24.42 -36.19 21.42
CA LEU A 440 -24.07 -35.49 20.16
C LEU A 440 -25.20 -35.52 19.12
N MET A 441 -26.37 -36.05 19.49
CA MET A 441 -27.54 -36.16 18.62
C MET A 441 -28.71 -35.35 19.17
N ALA A 442 -29.59 -35.97 19.96
CA ALA A 442 -30.68 -35.27 20.64
C ALA A 442 -30.10 -34.32 21.72
N GLY A 443 -30.55 -33.06 21.74
CA GLY A 443 -30.06 -32.05 22.68
C GLY A 443 -28.76 -31.34 22.25
N ALA A 444 -28.05 -31.86 21.25
CA ALA A 444 -26.86 -31.19 20.72
C ALA A 444 -27.21 -29.90 19.97
N VAL A 445 -26.43 -28.86 20.20
CA VAL A 445 -26.63 -27.53 19.61
C VAL A 445 -25.51 -27.24 18.62
N ALA A 446 -25.87 -27.12 17.33
CA ALA A 446 -24.97 -26.58 16.33
C ALA A 446 -24.91 -25.05 16.47
N SER A 447 -23.71 -24.46 16.37
CA SER A 447 -23.59 -23.01 16.27
C SER A 447 -24.22 -22.48 14.97
N PRO A 448 -24.63 -21.21 14.91
CA PRO A 448 -25.00 -20.58 13.64
C PRO A 448 -23.93 -20.82 12.57
N PRO A 449 -24.30 -20.91 11.28
CA PRO A 449 -23.34 -21.06 10.20
C PRO A 449 -22.24 -20.00 10.32
N PRO A 450 -20.96 -20.41 10.34
CA PRO A 450 -19.89 -19.44 10.49
C PRO A 450 -19.86 -18.48 9.31
N VAL A 451 -19.59 -17.22 9.63
CA VAL A 451 -19.45 -16.13 8.65
C VAL A 451 -17.99 -15.74 8.54
N ASP A 452 -17.64 -15.10 7.42
CA ASP A 452 -16.31 -14.54 7.25
C ASP A 452 -16.11 -13.31 8.14
N ALA A 453 -14.90 -13.17 8.69
CA ALA A 453 -14.52 -12.03 9.52
C ALA A 453 -14.05 -10.85 8.65
N LEU A 454 -15.00 -10.15 8.04
CA LEU A 454 -14.76 -9.01 7.16
C LEU A 454 -14.54 -7.70 7.93
N LEU A 455 -13.70 -6.79 7.46
CA LEU A 455 -13.68 -5.43 8.02
C LEU A 455 -15.08 -4.77 7.84
N GLU A 456 -15.44 -3.86 8.74
CA GLU A 456 -16.77 -3.24 8.77
C GLU A 456 -16.68 -1.72 8.96
N GLY A 457 -17.80 -1.02 8.70
CA GLY A 457 -17.90 0.43 8.96
C GLY A 457 -17.18 1.33 7.95
N GLY A 458 -16.64 0.78 6.87
CA GLY A 458 -16.11 1.57 5.76
C GLY A 458 -17.26 2.26 5.03
N THR A 459 -17.23 3.59 4.99
CA THR A 459 -18.26 4.42 4.36
C THR A 459 -17.63 5.39 3.38
N GLU A 460 -18.38 5.74 2.34
CA GLU A 460 -17.95 6.71 1.34
C GLU A 460 -19.13 7.53 0.87
N THR A 461 -18.95 8.85 0.85
CA THR A 461 -19.92 9.78 0.28
C THR A 461 -19.25 10.48 -0.91
N PRO A 462 -19.73 10.23 -2.15
CA PRO A 462 -19.29 10.98 -3.32
C PRO A 462 -19.58 12.48 -3.16
N TYR A 463 -18.80 13.33 -3.83
CA TYR A 463 -19.08 14.76 -3.86
C TYR A 463 -20.27 15.06 -4.78
N GLY A 464 -21.19 15.91 -4.33
CA GLY A 464 -22.24 16.48 -5.17
C GLY A 464 -21.81 17.82 -5.79
N PRO A 465 -22.66 18.46 -6.62
CA PRO A 465 -22.39 19.76 -7.23
C PRO A 465 -21.98 20.86 -6.24
N ASP A 466 -22.59 20.87 -5.05
CA ASP A 466 -22.31 21.85 -3.99
C ASP A 466 -20.98 21.59 -3.25
N ASP A 467 -20.46 20.35 -3.33
CA ASP A 467 -19.24 19.93 -2.63
C ASP A 467 -17.98 20.04 -3.50
N VAL A 468 -18.13 20.25 -4.82
CA VAL A 468 -17.02 20.21 -5.80
C VAL A 468 -15.87 21.13 -5.40
N TYR A 469 -16.17 22.37 -4.97
CA TYR A 469 -15.13 23.31 -4.60
C TYR A 469 -14.32 22.83 -3.37
N ALA A 470 -15.01 22.40 -2.31
CA ALA A 470 -14.38 21.90 -1.10
C ALA A 470 -13.57 20.62 -1.36
N ALA A 471 -14.06 19.71 -2.21
CA ALA A 471 -13.39 18.46 -2.52
C ALA A 471 -12.11 18.65 -3.38
N PHE A 472 -12.17 19.55 -4.38
CA PHE A 472 -11.05 19.74 -5.32
C PHE A 472 -10.01 20.76 -4.86
N ILE A 473 -10.41 21.82 -4.16
CA ILE A 473 -9.45 22.79 -3.60
C ILE A 473 -8.96 22.34 -2.24
N GLY A 474 -9.88 21.98 -1.33
CA GLY A 474 -9.54 21.48 0.00
C GLY A 474 -8.72 22.46 0.85
N SER A 475 -8.06 21.92 1.88
CA SER A 475 -7.16 22.68 2.75
C SER A 475 -5.70 22.47 2.37
N ARG A 476 -4.99 23.56 2.08
CA ARG A 476 -3.53 23.55 1.81
C ARG A 476 -2.73 23.08 3.02
N ALA A 477 -3.09 23.53 4.22
CA ALA A 477 -2.42 23.15 5.47
C ALA A 477 -2.51 21.64 5.75
N LEU A 478 -3.59 20.99 5.29
CA LEU A 478 -3.81 19.56 5.42
C LEU A 478 -3.42 18.77 4.15
N ARG A 479 -2.89 19.45 3.12
CA ARG A 479 -2.56 18.88 1.80
C ARG A 479 -3.73 18.10 1.17
N GLN A 480 -4.92 18.70 1.17
CA GLN A 480 -6.12 18.10 0.60
C GLN A 480 -6.41 18.67 -0.80
N GLY A 481 -7.24 17.95 -1.57
CA GLY A 481 -7.60 18.35 -2.93
C GLY A 481 -6.36 18.54 -3.80
N ILE A 482 -6.30 19.67 -4.51
CA ILE A 482 -5.18 20.05 -5.39
C ILE A 482 -3.86 20.18 -4.63
N TYR A 483 -3.89 20.57 -3.35
CA TYR A 483 -2.69 20.72 -2.53
C TYR A 483 -2.08 19.38 -2.10
N ALA A 484 -2.77 18.25 -2.32
CA ALA A 484 -2.14 16.92 -2.18
C ALA A 484 -0.97 16.74 -3.18
N LEU A 485 -0.95 17.49 -4.28
CA LEU A 485 0.15 17.52 -5.24
C LEU A 485 1.40 18.23 -4.70
N GLU A 486 1.37 18.83 -3.51
CA GLU A 486 2.60 19.36 -2.89
C GLU A 486 3.60 18.25 -2.53
N ASP A 487 3.12 17.01 -2.36
CA ASP A 487 3.97 15.83 -2.17
C ASP A 487 4.65 15.38 -3.48
N ALA A 488 4.18 15.84 -4.64
CA ALA A 488 4.80 15.56 -5.93
C ALA A 488 6.00 16.50 -6.15
N ASP A 489 7.17 15.93 -6.49
CA ASP A 489 8.37 16.70 -6.84
C ASP A 489 8.12 17.60 -8.06
N ILE A 490 7.59 17.04 -9.14
CA ILE A 490 7.25 17.77 -10.35
C ILE A 490 5.98 17.21 -11.01
N PHE A 491 5.15 18.12 -11.54
CA PHE A 491 4.14 17.82 -12.53
C PHE A 491 4.07 19.01 -13.50
N ASN A 492 3.83 18.74 -14.77
CA ASN A 492 3.81 19.74 -15.84
C ASN A 492 2.42 20.01 -16.36
N LEU A 493 1.55 18.99 -16.31
CA LEU A 493 0.19 19.06 -16.84
C LEU A 493 -0.81 18.81 -15.71
N LEU A 494 -1.86 19.62 -15.60
CA LEU A 494 -2.96 19.38 -14.67
C LEU A 494 -4.24 19.08 -15.44
N CYS A 495 -4.91 18.00 -15.08
CA CYS A 495 -6.20 17.59 -15.63
C CYS A 495 -7.20 17.39 -14.49
N LEU A 496 -8.35 18.03 -14.60
CA LEU A 496 -9.50 17.89 -13.70
C LEU A 496 -10.69 17.36 -14.51
N PRO A 497 -10.75 16.04 -14.78
CA PRO A 497 -11.69 15.47 -15.75
C PRO A 497 -13.13 15.83 -15.41
N ALA A 498 -13.84 16.41 -16.39
CA ALA A 498 -15.23 16.85 -16.30
C ALA A 498 -15.53 17.94 -15.25
N ILE A 499 -14.51 18.57 -14.65
CA ILE A 499 -14.71 19.67 -13.72
C ILE A 499 -14.86 20.99 -14.46
N THR A 500 -16.01 21.64 -14.24
CA THR A 500 -16.41 22.88 -14.93
C THR A 500 -16.75 24.02 -13.96
N HIS A 501 -16.57 23.79 -12.66
CA HIS A 501 -16.84 24.78 -11.63
C HIS A 501 -15.83 25.94 -11.75
N GLY A 502 -16.29 27.14 -12.11
CA GLY A 502 -15.44 28.28 -12.43
C GLY A 502 -14.45 28.65 -11.32
N GLY A 503 -14.88 28.60 -10.04
CA GLY A 503 -13.98 28.84 -8.90
C GLY A 503 -12.87 27.79 -8.76
N VAL A 504 -13.15 26.52 -9.08
CA VAL A 504 -12.13 25.46 -9.02
C VAL A 504 -11.12 25.66 -10.15
N LEU A 505 -11.60 25.96 -11.35
CA LEU A 505 -10.73 26.19 -12.51
C LEU A 505 -9.85 27.44 -12.33
N ALA A 506 -10.37 28.51 -11.72
CA ALA A 506 -9.59 29.72 -11.42
C ALA A 506 -8.47 29.47 -10.40
N ASP A 507 -8.80 28.79 -9.29
CA ASP A 507 -7.81 28.48 -8.26
C ASP A 507 -6.80 27.43 -8.75
N ALA A 508 -7.24 26.44 -9.54
CA ALA A 508 -6.36 25.47 -10.17
C ALA A 508 -5.40 26.10 -11.19
N ALA A 509 -5.86 27.10 -11.97
CA ALA A 509 -5.00 27.87 -12.85
C ALA A 509 -3.94 28.67 -12.07
N SER A 510 -4.35 29.30 -10.97
CA SER A 510 -3.44 30.04 -10.07
C SER A 510 -2.42 29.10 -9.41
N TYR A 511 -2.84 27.89 -9.03
CA TYR A 511 -1.91 26.87 -8.53
C TYR A 511 -0.93 26.38 -9.61
N CYS A 512 -1.37 26.28 -10.86
CA CYS A 512 -0.47 25.99 -11.99
C CYS A 512 0.54 27.12 -12.22
N GLU A 513 0.18 28.37 -11.99
CA GLU A 513 1.11 29.52 -12.00
C GLU A 513 2.19 29.35 -10.92
N GLU A 514 1.81 29.05 -9.67
CA GLU A 514 2.76 28.80 -8.57
C GLU A 514 3.71 27.62 -8.86
N ARG A 515 3.17 26.55 -9.46
CA ARG A 515 3.90 25.29 -9.71
C ARG A 515 4.61 25.24 -11.07
N ARG A 516 4.54 26.31 -11.87
CA ARG A 516 5.00 26.35 -13.27
C ARG A 516 4.44 25.21 -14.13
N ALA A 517 3.20 24.82 -13.88
CA ALA A 517 2.47 23.79 -14.59
C ALA A 517 1.48 24.41 -15.61
N PHE A 518 0.86 23.55 -16.42
CA PHE A 518 -0.10 23.93 -17.45
C PHE A 518 -1.38 23.08 -17.33
N MET A 519 -2.52 23.73 -17.14
CA MET A 519 -3.81 23.07 -17.01
C MET A 519 -4.46 22.81 -18.37
N ILE A 520 -5.01 21.61 -18.54
CA ILE A 520 -5.82 21.23 -19.69
C ILE A 520 -7.27 21.17 -19.22
N VAL A 521 -8.09 22.09 -19.72
CA VAL A 521 -9.48 22.29 -19.30
C VAL A 521 -10.41 21.60 -20.29
N ASP A 522 -11.37 20.86 -19.76
CA ASP A 522 -12.47 20.33 -20.55
C ASP A 522 -13.52 21.43 -20.78
N ALA A 523 -14.01 21.55 -22.02
CA ALA A 523 -15.20 22.37 -22.26
C ALA A 523 -16.37 21.88 -21.40
N PRO A 524 -17.28 22.74 -20.93
CA PRO A 524 -18.44 22.29 -20.18
C PRO A 524 -19.30 21.31 -20.99
N PRO A 525 -19.81 20.22 -20.39
CA PRO A 525 -20.66 19.26 -21.11
C PRO A 525 -21.99 19.87 -21.55
N THR A 526 -22.37 21.03 -20.98
CA THR A 526 -23.51 21.84 -21.39
C THR A 526 -23.27 22.62 -22.68
N ALA A 527 -22.03 22.79 -23.12
CA ALA A 527 -21.71 23.35 -24.44
C ALA A 527 -21.86 22.26 -25.50
N THR A 528 -23.09 22.00 -25.94
CA THR A 528 -23.41 20.92 -26.88
C THR A 528 -23.16 21.28 -28.35
N ASP A 529 -23.00 22.56 -28.64
CA ASP A 529 -22.91 23.12 -29.99
C ASP A 529 -21.98 24.35 -30.01
N PRO A 530 -21.58 24.83 -31.20
CA PRO A 530 -20.63 25.94 -31.29
C PRO A 530 -21.14 27.24 -30.67
N ALA A 531 -22.43 27.54 -30.74
CA ALA A 531 -22.99 28.77 -30.20
C ALA A 531 -22.99 28.76 -28.67
N SER A 532 -23.35 27.64 -28.05
CA SER A 532 -23.24 27.48 -26.60
C SER A 532 -21.78 27.53 -26.12
N MET A 533 -20.82 27.01 -26.89
CA MET A 533 -19.40 27.13 -26.57
C MET A 533 -18.88 28.59 -26.69
N VAL A 534 -19.36 29.36 -27.68
CA VAL A 534 -19.08 30.81 -27.78
C VAL A 534 -19.58 31.55 -26.53
N ALA A 535 -20.78 31.20 -26.03
CA ALA A 535 -21.33 31.79 -24.81
C ALA A 535 -20.47 31.46 -23.57
N VAL A 536 -20.00 30.22 -23.46
CA VAL A 536 -19.08 29.80 -22.38
C VAL A 536 -17.77 30.59 -22.44
N ALA A 537 -17.16 30.70 -23.64
CA ALA A 537 -15.87 31.36 -23.81
C ALA A 537 -15.91 32.87 -23.51
N ASN A 538 -17.03 33.53 -23.79
CA ASN A 538 -17.24 34.94 -23.44
C ASN A 538 -17.68 35.17 -21.99
N GLY A 539 -18.11 34.12 -21.29
CA GLY A 539 -18.58 34.18 -19.92
C GLY A 539 -17.45 34.17 -18.88
N THR A 540 -17.80 33.76 -17.67
CA THR A 540 -16.88 33.65 -16.51
C THR A 540 -16.58 32.21 -16.11
N ALA A 541 -17.10 31.23 -16.85
CA ALA A 541 -16.92 29.81 -16.54
C ALA A 541 -15.48 29.32 -16.74
N LEU A 542 -14.75 29.93 -17.67
CA LEU A 542 -13.35 29.61 -17.97
C LEU A 542 -12.40 30.64 -17.34
N PRO A 543 -11.27 30.22 -16.75
CA PRO A 543 -10.29 31.14 -16.18
C PRO A 543 -9.52 31.87 -17.28
N LYS A 544 -9.23 33.16 -17.08
CA LYS A 544 -8.42 33.97 -18.01
C LYS A 544 -6.92 33.84 -17.69
N SER A 545 -6.37 32.63 -17.85
CA SER A 545 -4.96 32.34 -17.58
C SER A 545 -4.20 31.92 -18.85
N ASP A 546 -2.92 32.28 -18.92
CA ASP A 546 -1.99 31.77 -19.94
C ASP A 546 -1.41 30.40 -19.55
N HIS A 547 -1.65 29.93 -18.32
CA HIS A 547 -1.31 28.57 -17.85
C HIS A 547 -2.41 27.54 -18.12
N ALA A 548 -3.42 27.87 -18.91
CA ALA A 548 -4.52 26.97 -19.18
C ALA A 548 -4.96 27.02 -20.64
N ALA A 549 -5.48 25.89 -21.16
CA ALA A 549 -6.10 25.79 -22.48
C ALA A 549 -7.35 24.93 -22.41
N VAL A 550 -8.44 25.37 -23.05
CA VAL A 550 -9.70 24.62 -23.12
C VAL A 550 -9.79 23.82 -24.43
N TYR A 551 -10.35 22.62 -24.35
CA TYR A 551 -10.55 21.72 -25.47
C TYR A 551 -12.02 21.35 -25.66
N TYR A 552 -12.49 21.49 -26.90
CA TYR A 552 -13.87 21.28 -27.31
C TYR A 552 -13.92 20.54 -28.66
N PRO A 553 -14.87 19.63 -28.93
CA PRO A 553 -15.87 19.07 -28.02
C PRO A 553 -15.33 17.88 -27.21
N TRP A 554 -16.21 17.27 -26.41
CA TRP A 554 -15.93 15.99 -25.76
C TRP A 554 -15.76 14.86 -26.78
N THR A 555 -15.09 13.79 -26.36
CA THR A 555 -14.71 12.66 -27.22
C THR A 555 -15.49 11.41 -26.87
N TYR A 556 -15.91 10.63 -27.88
CA TYR A 556 -16.39 9.27 -27.67
C TYR A 556 -15.20 8.31 -27.68
N VAL A 557 -15.05 7.56 -26.59
CA VAL A 557 -13.98 6.55 -26.42
C VAL A 557 -14.60 5.17 -26.24
N SER A 558 -13.86 4.11 -26.59
CA SER A 558 -14.33 2.74 -26.37
C SER A 558 -14.30 2.40 -24.87
N ASP A 559 -15.44 1.96 -24.33
CA ASP A 559 -15.65 1.61 -22.93
C ASP A 559 -15.47 0.09 -22.69
N PRO A 560 -14.38 -0.35 -22.04
CA PRO A 560 -14.15 -1.76 -21.72
C PRO A 560 -15.21 -2.37 -20.80
N LEU A 561 -15.83 -1.58 -19.91
CA LEU A 561 -16.88 -2.07 -18.99
C LEU A 561 -18.17 -2.42 -19.75
N LYS A 562 -18.37 -1.83 -20.93
CA LYS A 562 -19.57 -2.02 -21.77
C LYS A 562 -19.26 -2.73 -23.08
N ASN A 563 -18.32 -3.69 -23.06
CA ASN A 563 -17.89 -4.48 -24.22
C ASN A 563 -17.46 -3.62 -25.41
N GLY A 564 -16.76 -2.51 -25.13
CA GLY A 564 -16.20 -1.61 -26.14
C GLY A 564 -17.17 -0.58 -26.73
N LYS A 565 -18.41 -0.50 -26.23
CA LYS A 565 -19.38 0.50 -26.69
C LYS A 565 -18.85 1.94 -26.52
N PRO A 566 -19.17 2.88 -27.43
CA PRO A 566 -18.74 4.27 -27.29
C PRO A 566 -19.34 4.92 -26.03
N ARG A 567 -18.48 5.52 -25.21
CA ARG A 567 -18.83 6.35 -24.05
C ARG A 567 -18.32 7.77 -24.28
N LEU A 568 -19.14 8.76 -23.94
CA LEU A 568 -18.74 10.17 -23.94
C LEU A 568 -17.77 10.42 -22.77
N ALA A 569 -16.61 11.00 -23.05
CA ALA A 569 -15.55 11.25 -22.07
C ALA A 569 -14.91 12.64 -22.24
N PRO A 570 -14.46 13.26 -21.14
CA PRO A 570 -13.76 14.54 -21.18
C PRO A 570 -12.42 14.42 -21.95
N PRO A 571 -12.06 15.43 -22.77
CA PRO A 571 -10.88 15.36 -23.64
C PRO A 571 -9.53 15.54 -22.93
N CYS A 572 -9.47 16.06 -21.69
CA CYS A 572 -8.23 16.47 -21.04
C CYS A 572 -7.19 15.34 -20.96
N GLY A 573 -7.61 14.11 -20.65
CA GLY A 573 -6.72 12.94 -20.63
C GLY A 573 -6.13 12.61 -22.01
N THR A 574 -6.98 12.61 -23.04
CA THR A 574 -6.57 12.40 -24.44
C THR A 574 -5.55 13.45 -24.88
N VAL A 575 -5.83 14.72 -24.58
CA VAL A 575 -4.98 15.85 -24.96
C VAL A 575 -3.68 15.87 -24.17
N ALA A 576 -3.70 15.51 -22.88
CA ALA A 576 -2.49 15.38 -22.06
C ALA A 576 -1.54 14.31 -22.63
N GLY A 577 -2.09 13.18 -23.09
CA GLY A 577 -1.29 12.15 -23.74
C GLY A 577 -0.74 12.63 -25.09
N LEU A 578 -1.55 13.34 -25.88
CA LEU A 578 -1.10 13.96 -27.13
C LEU A 578 0.02 14.97 -26.90
N TYR A 579 -0.03 15.76 -25.82
CA TYR A 579 1.06 16.65 -25.43
C TYR A 579 2.34 15.85 -25.14
N ALA A 580 2.25 14.80 -24.32
CA ALA A 580 3.39 13.93 -24.01
C ALA A 580 4.03 13.32 -25.27
N ARG A 581 3.19 12.81 -26.19
CA ARG A 581 3.65 12.25 -27.47
C ARG A 581 4.29 13.30 -28.37
N THR A 582 3.71 14.50 -28.43
CA THR A 582 4.27 15.61 -29.21
C THR A 582 5.63 16.02 -28.66
N ASP A 583 5.73 16.20 -27.34
CA ASP A 583 6.96 16.59 -26.66
C ASP A 583 8.08 15.57 -26.89
N GLY A 584 7.78 14.27 -26.70
CA GLY A 584 8.76 13.20 -26.87
C GLY A 584 9.29 13.09 -28.30
N ASN A 585 8.47 13.41 -29.30
CA ASN A 585 8.82 13.27 -30.72
C ASN A 585 9.41 14.55 -31.34
N ARG A 586 8.96 15.73 -30.88
CA ARG A 586 9.20 17.01 -31.57
C ARG A 586 9.61 18.15 -30.63
N GLY A 587 9.68 17.90 -29.32
CA GLY A 587 9.97 18.90 -28.30
C GLY A 587 8.76 19.74 -27.90
N VAL A 588 8.81 20.31 -26.69
CA VAL A 588 7.72 21.09 -26.08
C VAL A 588 7.36 22.37 -26.85
N TRP A 589 8.27 22.85 -27.70
CA TRP A 589 8.09 24.01 -28.58
C TRP A 589 7.25 23.71 -29.83
N LYS A 590 6.91 22.45 -30.12
CA LYS A 590 6.02 22.10 -31.23
C LYS A 590 4.55 22.17 -30.76
N ALA A 591 3.71 22.86 -31.54
CA ALA A 591 2.27 22.88 -31.30
C ALA A 591 1.70 21.44 -31.36
N PRO A 592 0.94 20.99 -30.35
CA PRO A 592 0.25 19.70 -30.33
C PRO A 592 -1.07 19.75 -31.12
N ALA A 593 -1.02 20.32 -32.33
CA ALA A 593 -2.15 20.51 -33.22
C ALA A 593 -1.74 20.34 -34.69
N GLY A 594 -2.73 20.10 -35.55
CA GLY A 594 -2.57 19.87 -36.99
C GLY A 594 -2.83 18.42 -37.40
N THR A 595 -2.46 18.06 -38.62
CA THR A 595 -2.72 16.73 -39.20
C THR A 595 -2.00 15.60 -38.46
N ASP A 596 -0.85 15.90 -37.84
CA ASP A 596 -0.05 14.93 -37.09
C ASP A 596 -0.55 14.75 -35.64
N ALA A 597 -1.54 15.55 -35.21
CA ALA A 597 -2.06 15.57 -33.85
C ALA A 597 -3.31 14.69 -33.71
N ASN A 598 -3.21 13.44 -34.17
CA ASN A 598 -4.28 12.45 -34.12
C ASN A 598 -4.69 12.07 -32.69
N LEU A 599 -5.96 11.77 -32.46
CA LEU A 599 -6.48 11.38 -31.14
C LEU A 599 -6.63 9.86 -31.07
N THR A 600 -5.60 9.18 -30.58
CA THR A 600 -5.59 7.71 -30.48
C THR A 600 -6.62 7.25 -29.43
N GLY A 601 -7.39 6.20 -29.74
CA GLY A 601 -8.41 5.68 -28.83
C GLY A 601 -9.74 6.44 -28.83
N VAL A 602 -9.86 7.51 -29.61
CA VAL A 602 -11.12 8.24 -29.87
C VAL A 602 -11.85 7.62 -31.06
N VAL A 603 -13.11 7.26 -30.86
CA VAL A 603 -14.00 6.68 -31.88
C VAL A 603 -14.65 7.78 -32.71
N SER A 604 -15.15 8.83 -32.06
CA SER A 604 -15.78 9.98 -32.70
C SER A 604 -15.78 11.20 -31.77
N LEU A 605 -16.18 12.36 -32.28
CA LEU A 605 -16.34 13.59 -31.51
C LEU A 605 -17.82 13.85 -31.24
N ALA A 606 -18.15 14.47 -30.10
CA ALA A 606 -19.54 14.76 -29.74
C ALA A 606 -20.21 15.74 -30.70
N THR A 607 -19.43 16.69 -31.22
CA THR A 607 -19.89 17.70 -32.19
C THR A 607 -18.96 17.70 -33.39
N THR A 608 -19.52 17.67 -34.60
CA THR A 608 -18.73 17.84 -35.83
C THR A 608 -18.68 19.32 -36.18
N LEU A 609 -17.49 19.85 -36.44
CA LEU A 609 -17.27 21.28 -36.69
C LEU A 609 -16.93 21.58 -38.15
N THR A 610 -17.67 22.52 -38.72
CA THR A 610 -17.34 23.17 -39.99
C THR A 610 -16.17 24.16 -39.83
N ASP A 611 -15.57 24.57 -40.94
CA ASP A 611 -14.49 25.58 -40.92
C ASP A 611 -14.98 26.93 -40.39
N GLY A 612 -16.23 27.31 -40.69
CA GLY A 612 -16.85 28.54 -40.21
C GLY A 612 -17.08 28.55 -38.70
N GLU A 613 -17.57 27.44 -38.15
CA GLU A 613 -17.77 27.28 -36.69
C GLU A 613 -16.44 27.22 -35.93
N ASN A 614 -15.44 26.51 -36.48
CA ASN A 614 -14.09 26.55 -35.93
C ASN A 614 -13.51 27.98 -35.97
N GLY A 615 -13.78 28.71 -37.06
CA GLY A 615 -13.36 30.09 -37.26
C GLY A 615 -13.96 31.10 -36.27
N SER A 616 -15.14 30.81 -35.68
CA SER A 616 -15.73 31.65 -34.64
C SER A 616 -15.23 31.31 -33.23
N LEU A 617 -14.82 30.06 -32.99
CA LEU A 617 -14.32 29.58 -31.69
C LEU A 617 -12.83 29.87 -31.48
N ASN A 618 -12.00 29.71 -32.51
CA ASN A 618 -10.55 29.87 -32.39
C ASN A 618 -10.14 31.28 -31.91
N PRO A 619 -10.72 32.40 -32.40
CA PRO A 619 -10.47 33.75 -31.89
C PRO A 619 -10.76 33.95 -30.40
N LEU A 620 -11.57 33.07 -29.79
CA LEU A 620 -11.89 33.09 -28.37
C LEU A 620 -10.94 32.23 -27.52
N GLY A 621 -9.89 31.65 -28.12
CA GLY A 621 -8.94 30.78 -27.42
C GLY A 621 -9.46 29.36 -27.17
N VAL A 622 -10.51 28.94 -27.87
CA VAL A 622 -11.07 27.58 -27.77
C VAL A 622 -10.36 26.65 -28.75
N ASN A 623 -9.72 25.60 -28.25
CA ASN A 623 -9.03 24.62 -29.09
C ASN A 623 -9.99 23.54 -29.56
N CYS A 624 -10.30 23.54 -30.85
CA CYS A 624 -11.25 22.61 -31.43
C CYS A 624 -10.59 21.26 -31.77
N LEU A 625 -11.24 20.17 -31.40
CA LEU A 625 -11.00 18.84 -31.91
C LEU A 625 -11.89 18.65 -33.15
N ARG A 626 -11.31 18.13 -34.24
CA ARG A 626 -12.01 18.00 -35.52
C ARG A 626 -11.79 16.63 -36.15
N THR A 627 -12.75 16.20 -36.96
CA THR A 627 -12.64 14.96 -37.73
C THR A 627 -12.43 15.30 -39.20
N PHE A 628 -11.37 14.76 -39.81
CA PHE A 628 -11.13 14.85 -41.25
C PHE A 628 -11.19 13.45 -41.89
N PRO A 629 -11.68 13.32 -43.14
CA PRO A 629 -11.83 12.01 -43.79
C PRO A 629 -10.56 11.15 -43.86
N VAL A 630 -9.38 11.78 -43.98
CA VAL A 630 -8.09 11.07 -44.13
C VAL A 630 -7.36 10.90 -42.80
N TYR A 631 -7.44 11.89 -41.91
CA TYR A 631 -6.65 11.94 -40.68
C TYR A 631 -7.42 11.47 -39.44
N GLY A 632 -8.73 11.23 -39.56
CA GLY A 632 -9.60 10.91 -38.43
C GLY A 632 -9.76 12.10 -37.48
N ALA A 633 -9.98 11.82 -36.20
CA ALA A 633 -10.07 12.85 -35.17
C ALA A 633 -8.67 13.40 -34.83
N VAL A 634 -8.52 14.72 -34.90
CA VAL A 634 -7.27 15.45 -34.65
C VAL A 634 -7.51 16.66 -33.75
N CYS A 635 -6.47 17.08 -33.03
CA CYS A 635 -6.45 18.37 -32.37
C CYS A 635 -6.14 19.48 -33.39
N TRP A 636 -6.99 20.51 -33.46
CA TRP A 636 -6.92 21.57 -34.47
C TRP A 636 -6.79 22.99 -33.88
N GLY A 637 -6.29 23.10 -32.64
CA GLY A 637 -6.01 24.38 -31.98
C GLY A 637 -4.92 24.27 -30.93
N ALA A 638 -4.16 25.36 -30.73
CA ALA A 638 -3.05 25.41 -29.76
C ALA A 638 -2.94 26.79 -29.05
N ARG A 639 -4.08 27.40 -28.70
CA ARG A 639 -4.18 28.68 -27.99
C ARG A 639 -4.41 28.46 -26.49
N THR A 640 -3.89 29.38 -25.68
CA THR A 640 -4.17 29.45 -24.24
C THR A 640 -5.50 30.17 -23.99
N LEU A 641 -6.02 30.13 -22.76
CA LEU A 641 -7.23 30.89 -22.38
C LEU A 641 -7.01 32.41 -22.33
N ARG A 642 -5.74 32.85 -22.29
CA ARG A 642 -5.34 34.24 -22.58
C ARG A 642 -5.02 34.49 -24.06
N GLY A 643 -5.22 33.50 -24.91
CA GLY A 643 -4.90 33.56 -26.34
C GLY A 643 -6.04 34.05 -27.23
N ALA A 644 -7.14 34.56 -26.65
CA ALA A 644 -8.19 35.21 -27.40
C ALA A 644 -7.64 36.45 -28.14
N ASP A 645 -8.08 36.69 -29.38
CA ASP A 645 -7.53 37.75 -30.23
C ASP A 645 -7.73 39.16 -29.66
N GLN A 646 -8.75 39.34 -28.80
CA GLN A 646 -9.02 40.58 -28.09
C GLN A 646 -8.04 40.85 -26.93
N LEU A 647 -7.28 39.83 -26.50
CA LEU A 647 -6.29 39.92 -25.44
C LEU A 647 -4.90 40.04 -26.05
N THR A 648 -4.21 41.14 -25.75
CA THR A 648 -2.80 41.29 -26.14
C THR A 648 -1.93 40.47 -25.18
N SER A 649 -1.61 39.23 -25.55
CA SER A 649 -0.74 38.33 -24.77
C SER A 649 0.43 37.82 -25.59
N GLU A 650 1.64 37.90 -25.03
CA GLU A 650 2.83 37.27 -25.60
C GLU A 650 2.75 35.73 -25.51
N TYR A 651 1.98 35.21 -24.54
CA TYR A 651 1.75 33.78 -24.31
C TYR A 651 0.42 33.30 -24.91
N LYS A 652 0.08 33.80 -26.10
CA LYS A 652 -1.12 33.40 -26.84
C LYS A 652 -1.18 31.89 -27.13
N TYR A 653 -0.02 31.27 -27.37
CA TYR A 653 0.10 29.90 -27.86
C TYR A 653 0.61 28.93 -26.79
N VAL A 654 -0.03 27.76 -26.72
CA VAL A 654 0.35 26.62 -25.87
C VAL A 654 1.84 26.28 -25.97
N PRO A 655 2.44 26.02 -27.16
CA PRO A 655 3.86 25.67 -27.23
C PRO A 655 4.79 26.78 -26.74
N VAL A 656 4.38 28.05 -26.86
CA VAL A 656 5.18 29.19 -26.40
C VAL A 656 5.17 29.27 -24.87
N ARG A 657 3.99 29.17 -24.23
CA ARG A 657 3.93 29.15 -22.76
C ARG A 657 4.63 27.90 -22.20
N ARG A 658 4.37 26.72 -22.75
CA ARG A 658 4.97 25.48 -22.25
C ARG A 658 6.49 25.46 -22.41
N LEU A 659 7.04 26.03 -23.49
CA LEU A 659 8.49 26.24 -23.61
C LEU A 659 9.02 27.17 -22.52
N ALA A 660 8.34 28.28 -22.24
CA ALA A 660 8.74 29.19 -21.17
C ALA A 660 8.77 28.50 -19.81
N LEU A 661 7.72 27.74 -19.46
CA LEU A 661 7.64 26.98 -18.21
C LEU A 661 8.77 25.95 -18.08
N TYR A 662 9.06 25.24 -19.17
CA TYR A 662 10.16 24.28 -19.22
C TYR A 662 11.52 24.94 -18.99
N LEU A 663 11.75 26.12 -19.59
CA LEU A 663 12.97 26.90 -19.38
C LEU A 663 13.06 27.39 -17.93
N GLU A 664 12.02 28.03 -17.42
CA GLU A 664 11.96 28.56 -16.05
C GLU A 664 12.31 27.47 -15.02
N GLU A 665 11.70 26.29 -15.13
CA GLU A 665 11.92 25.19 -14.18
C GLU A 665 13.30 24.52 -14.34
N SER A 666 13.77 24.31 -15.58
CA SER A 666 15.11 23.75 -15.84
C SER A 666 16.21 24.66 -15.32
N LEU A 667 16.08 25.97 -15.55
CA LEU A 667 17.03 26.96 -15.07
C LEU A 667 16.98 27.06 -13.54
N TYR A 668 15.80 27.15 -12.95
CA TYR A 668 15.64 27.21 -11.49
C TYR A 668 16.33 26.05 -10.76
N ARG A 669 16.14 24.80 -11.23
CA ARG A 669 16.82 23.62 -10.66
C ARG A 669 18.31 23.60 -10.99
N GLY A 670 18.67 23.95 -12.22
CA GLY A 670 20.05 23.97 -12.70
C GLY A 670 20.95 25.02 -12.04
N THR A 671 20.37 26.08 -11.46
CA THR A 671 21.12 27.18 -10.81
C THR A 671 21.07 27.15 -9.28
N GLN A 672 20.54 26.09 -8.64
CA GLN A 672 20.48 26.00 -7.17
C GLN A 672 21.86 26.11 -6.50
N TRP A 673 22.92 25.67 -7.17
CA TRP A 673 24.29 25.74 -6.67
C TRP A 673 24.84 27.16 -6.51
N VAL A 674 24.21 28.17 -7.13
CA VAL A 674 24.65 29.57 -7.08
C VAL A 674 24.45 30.16 -5.67
N VAL A 675 23.53 29.61 -4.90
CA VAL A 675 23.20 30.09 -3.55
C VAL A 675 24.42 29.90 -2.63
N PHE A 676 24.79 30.94 -1.90
CA PHE A 676 25.97 31.02 -1.01
C PHE A 676 27.35 31.06 -1.69
N GLU A 677 27.41 31.17 -3.02
CA GLU A 677 28.68 31.45 -3.73
C GLU A 677 29.07 32.93 -3.61
N PRO A 678 30.37 33.28 -3.69
CA PRO A 678 30.82 34.68 -3.70
C PRO A 678 30.23 35.46 -4.88
N ASN A 679 29.44 36.50 -4.57
CA ASN A 679 28.72 37.31 -5.57
C ASN A 679 29.65 38.34 -6.27
N ASP A 680 30.43 37.85 -7.23
CA ASP A 680 31.31 38.66 -8.08
C ASP A 680 31.45 38.03 -9.49
N GLU A 681 32.16 38.71 -10.39
CA GLU A 681 32.31 38.35 -11.81
C GLU A 681 32.67 36.87 -12.08
N PRO A 682 33.54 36.18 -11.30
CA PRO A 682 33.80 34.76 -11.53
C PRO A 682 32.54 33.88 -11.43
N LEU A 683 31.64 34.15 -10.49
CA LEU A 683 30.36 33.46 -10.35
C LEU A 683 29.46 33.77 -11.56
N TRP A 684 29.34 35.05 -11.91
CA TRP A 684 28.50 35.49 -13.02
C TRP A 684 28.95 34.89 -14.36
N ALA A 685 30.27 34.77 -14.58
CA ALA A 685 30.83 34.10 -15.76
C ALA A 685 30.44 32.61 -15.82
N GLN A 686 30.48 31.90 -14.69
CA GLN A 686 30.04 30.50 -14.62
C GLN A 686 28.54 30.35 -14.89
N ILE A 687 27.71 31.25 -14.36
CA ILE A 687 26.26 31.29 -14.62
C ILE A 687 26.01 31.47 -16.12
N ARG A 688 26.63 32.48 -16.74
CA ARG A 688 26.47 32.75 -18.18
C ARG A 688 26.90 31.55 -19.02
N LEU A 689 27.99 30.88 -18.66
CA LEU A 689 28.50 29.71 -19.38
C LEU A 689 27.55 28.51 -19.26
N ASN A 690 27.07 28.19 -18.05
CA ASN A 690 26.20 27.03 -17.83
C ASN A 690 24.82 27.21 -18.47
N ILE A 691 24.19 28.38 -18.27
CA ILE A 691 22.89 28.69 -18.89
C ILE A 691 23.05 28.81 -20.41
N GLY A 692 24.12 29.47 -20.88
CA GLY A 692 24.40 29.60 -22.31
C GLY A 692 24.57 28.24 -23.00
N ALA A 693 25.26 27.28 -22.36
CA ALA A 693 25.41 25.93 -22.90
C ALA A 693 24.07 25.18 -23.02
N PHE A 694 23.18 25.32 -22.03
CA PHE A 694 21.84 24.75 -22.06
C PHE A 694 20.98 25.35 -23.17
N MET A 695 20.91 26.69 -23.23
CA MET A 695 20.15 27.40 -24.27
C MET A 695 20.69 27.09 -25.67
N ASN A 696 22.01 26.94 -25.83
CA ASN A 696 22.61 26.54 -27.10
C ASN A 696 22.24 25.12 -27.53
N THR A 697 22.08 24.20 -26.58
CA THR A 697 21.59 22.84 -26.86
C THR A 697 20.17 22.89 -27.43
N LEU A 698 19.28 23.68 -26.82
CA LEU A 698 17.91 23.87 -27.31
C LEU A 698 17.86 24.57 -28.68
N PHE A 699 18.71 25.57 -28.89
CA PHE A 699 18.87 26.20 -30.21
C PHE A 699 19.25 25.19 -31.29
N ARG A 700 20.22 24.30 -31.01
CA ARG A 700 20.64 23.23 -31.95
C ARG A 700 19.54 22.21 -32.22
N GLN A 701 18.61 22.03 -31.29
CA GLN A 701 17.41 21.21 -31.47
C GLN A 701 16.28 21.93 -32.22
N GLY A 702 16.47 23.21 -32.57
CA GLY A 702 15.48 24.01 -33.27
C GLY A 702 14.35 24.51 -32.37
N ALA A 703 14.60 24.70 -31.06
CA ALA A 703 13.58 25.18 -30.13
C ALA A 703 13.24 26.68 -30.27
N PHE A 704 14.14 27.45 -30.88
CA PHE A 704 14.05 28.90 -30.97
C PHE A 704 14.02 29.37 -32.43
N GLN A 705 13.40 30.53 -32.66
CA GLN A 705 13.49 31.24 -33.92
C GLN A 705 14.86 31.93 -34.04
N GLY A 706 15.40 32.01 -35.25
CA GLY A 706 16.65 32.72 -35.53
C GLY A 706 17.68 31.84 -36.22
N SER A 707 18.59 32.46 -36.97
CA SER A 707 19.64 31.77 -37.72
C SER A 707 20.94 31.63 -36.93
N SER A 708 21.10 32.42 -35.87
CA SER A 708 22.27 32.41 -34.99
C SER A 708 21.87 32.42 -33.51
N PRO A 709 22.73 31.93 -32.59
CA PRO A 709 22.45 31.94 -31.15
C PRO A 709 22.07 33.32 -30.59
N ARG A 710 22.67 34.40 -31.12
CA ARG A 710 22.43 35.78 -30.66
C ARG A 710 21.05 36.32 -31.05
N GLU A 711 20.45 35.79 -32.12
CA GLU A 711 19.06 36.08 -32.51
C GLU A 711 18.07 35.21 -31.72
N ALA A 712 18.50 34.01 -31.34
CA ALA A 712 17.65 32.98 -30.75
C ALA A 712 17.47 33.11 -29.24
N TYR A 713 18.52 33.48 -28.50
CA TYR A 713 18.46 33.65 -27.06
C TYR A 713 19.50 34.65 -26.54
N LEU A 714 19.24 35.15 -25.34
CA LEU A 714 20.11 36.04 -24.59
C LEU A 714 20.30 35.45 -23.18
N VAL A 715 21.54 35.44 -22.71
CA VAL A 715 21.88 35.15 -21.31
C VAL A 715 22.79 36.25 -20.82
N LYS A 716 22.33 37.02 -19.85
CA LYS A 716 23.08 38.14 -19.28
C LYS A 716 23.06 38.07 -17.75
N CYS A 717 24.23 38.18 -17.16
CA CYS A 717 24.44 38.24 -15.73
C CYS A 717 25.77 38.96 -15.53
N ASP A 718 25.75 40.25 -15.26
CA ASP A 718 26.94 41.11 -15.19
C ASP A 718 26.62 42.36 -14.33
N ARG A 719 27.52 43.35 -14.30
CA ARG A 719 27.30 44.61 -13.58
C ARG A 719 26.15 45.47 -14.13
N GLU A 720 25.69 45.20 -15.36
CA GLU A 720 24.53 45.91 -15.92
C GLU A 720 23.21 45.27 -15.45
N THR A 721 23.20 43.97 -15.11
CA THR A 721 22.03 43.32 -14.52
C THR A 721 22.06 43.35 -12.98
N THR A 722 23.25 43.26 -12.37
CA THR A 722 23.46 43.19 -10.92
C THR A 722 24.23 44.41 -10.44
N THR A 723 23.52 45.37 -9.83
CA THR A 723 24.12 46.62 -9.35
C THR A 723 24.91 46.42 -8.06
N GLN A 724 25.72 47.42 -7.66
CA GLN A 724 26.43 47.34 -6.37
C GLN A 724 25.47 47.20 -5.18
N ASP A 725 24.29 47.82 -5.23
CA ASP A 725 23.26 47.69 -4.20
C ASP A 725 22.64 46.28 -4.17
N ASP A 726 22.54 45.60 -5.31
CA ASP A 726 22.13 44.20 -5.37
C ASP A 726 23.19 43.29 -4.72
N ILE A 727 24.47 43.50 -5.05
CA ILE A 727 25.59 42.76 -4.45
C ILE A 727 25.59 42.94 -2.93
N ASN A 728 25.43 44.17 -2.44
CA ASN A 728 25.37 44.47 -1.01
C ASN A 728 24.18 43.80 -0.30
N ARG A 729 23.09 43.53 -1.03
CA ARG A 729 21.91 42.79 -0.56
C ARG A 729 22.01 41.28 -0.78
N GLY A 730 23.10 40.78 -1.35
CA GLY A 730 23.28 39.36 -1.69
C GLY A 730 22.41 38.88 -2.86
N VAL A 731 21.96 39.79 -3.73
CA VAL A 731 21.11 39.50 -4.89
C VAL A 731 21.98 39.35 -6.15
N VAL A 732 21.70 38.32 -6.96
CA VAL A 732 22.27 38.12 -8.31
C VAL A 732 21.12 38.16 -9.31
N ASN A 733 21.20 39.04 -10.30
CA ASN A 733 20.18 39.16 -11.33
C ASN A 733 20.65 38.52 -12.64
N ILE A 734 19.90 37.51 -13.09
CA ILE A 734 20.13 36.79 -14.33
C ILE A 734 18.99 37.11 -15.29
N LEU A 735 19.32 37.71 -16.43
CA LEU A 735 18.37 37.97 -17.51
C LEU A 735 18.52 36.89 -18.58
N VAL A 736 17.45 36.14 -18.81
CA VAL A 736 17.37 35.16 -19.89
C VAL A 736 16.25 35.57 -20.84
N GLY A 737 16.57 35.74 -22.12
CA GLY A 737 15.61 35.99 -23.20
C GLY A 737 15.66 34.88 -24.23
N PHE A 738 14.54 34.61 -24.90
CA PHE A 738 14.47 33.63 -25.99
C PHE A 738 13.47 34.08 -27.06
N ALA A 739 13.71 33.68 -28.31
CA ALA A 739 12.82 33.94 -29.44
C ALA A 739 11.94 32.70 -29.69
N PRO A 740 10.65 32.72 -29.32
CA PRO A 740 9.79 31.55 -29.47
C PRO A 740 9.39 31.27 -30.92
N LEU A 741 9.20 29.99 -31.26
CA LEU A 741 8.56 29.58 -32.51
C LEU A 741 7.04 29.79 -32.42
N LYS A 742 6.51 30.72 -33.21
CA LYS A 742 5.05 30.93 -33.34
C LYS A 742 4.47 29.96 -34.38
N PRO A 743 3.39 29.20 -34.06
CA PRO A 743 2.77 28.30 -35.03
C PRO A 743 2.19 29.04 -36.24
N ALA A 744 2.30 28.44 -37.44
CA ALA A 744 1.59 28.91 -38.63
C ALA A 744 0.14 28.38 -38.60
N GLU A 745 -0.80 29.21 -38.13
CA GLU A 745 -2.24 28.84 -38.08
C GLU A 745 -2.97 29.07 -39.41
N PHE A 746 -2.44 29.94 -40.29
CA PHE A 746 -3.05 30.31 -41.56
C PHE A 746 -2.03 30.17 -42.69
N VAL A 747 -2.43 29.50 -43.78
CA VAL A 747 -1.66 29.43 -45.02
C VAL A 747 -2.52 30.02 -46.13
N VAL A 748 -2.10 31.17 -46.65
CA VAL A 748 -2.78 31.83 -47.78
C VAL A 748 -2.02 31.48 -49.06
N ILE A 749 -2.67 30.73 -49.95
CA ILE A 749 -2.14 30.44 -51.29
C ILE A 749 -2.81 31.39 -52.27
N SER A 750 -2.06 32.39 -52.73
CA SER A 750 -2.52 33.31 -53.78
C SER A 750 -2.14 32.76 -55.15
N ILE A 751 -3.14 32.41 -55.97
CA ILE A 751 -2.95 31.94 -57.33
C ILE A 751 -3.31 33.08 -58.29
N GLN A 752 -2.32 33.55 -59.06
CA GLN A 752 -2.51 34.55 -60.11
C GLN A 752 -2.31 33.90 -61.47
N GLN A 753 -3.25 34.10 -62.38
CA GLN A 753 -3.09 33.68 -63.78
C GLN A 753 -2.12 34.64 -64.47
N LEU A 754 -0.97 34.13 -64.90
CA LEU A 754 -0.05 34.87 -65.77
C LEU A 754 -0.66 34.95 -67.17
N ALA A 755 -1.03 36.16 -67.60
CA ALA A 755 -1.40 36.43 -68.99
C ALA A 755 -0.17 36.88 -69.78
N GLY A 756 0.29 36.03 -70.71
CA GLY A 756 1.16 36.42 -71.84
C GLY A 756 2.66 36.13 -71.68
N GLN A 757 3.16 35.16 -72.44
CA GLN A 757 4.56 35.15 -72.91
C GLN A 757 4.76 36.36 -73.84
N ILE A 758 5.86 37.10 -73.66
CA ILE A 758 6.43 37.91 -74.74
C ILE A 758 7.78 37.28 -75.07
N GLN A 759 7.86 36.65 -76.24
CA GLN A 759 9.11 36.41 -76.95
C GLN A 759 9.70 37.75 -77.37
N ALA A 760 10.97 37.96 -77.01
CA ALA A 760 12.02 38.29 -77.97
C ALA A 760 13.29 37.58 -77.50
#